data_AF-A0A077XN10-F1
#
_entry.id   AF-A0A077XN10-F1
#
_cell.length_a   1.000
_cell.length_b   1.000
_cell.length_c   1.000
_cell.angle_alpha   90.00
_cell.angle_beta   90.00
_cell.angle_gamma   90.00
#
_symmetry.space_group_name_H-M   'P 1'
#
loop_
_entity.id
_entity.type
_entity.pdbx_description
1 polymer ?
#
loop_
_entity_poly.entity_id
_entity_poly.type
_entity_poly.pdbx_seq_one_letter_code
_entity_poly.pdbx_strand_id
1 'polypeptide(L)'
;MIFEFKGQKIKVHPAAAEWYFMGKVGESLFAQDKKNGLLVYRNHHWSPLLVALPYTDMKISAMIPLGKDRIVISTLNNQNYELKDRALIRLNKEGWEDSYTPSSARIDDSTFVIGNAKDGCHIRHINGKTIQRIGVREGLQNKNISAVFVDQQQHIWVASDNCISVISYGSALRYLRPNLENDVTGLSSLIFDYKLYLSSSNGVYVAPITKGMKDQSRSLSSFSLFPKSDGGEAWLLKELNGHLLLGHNKGLFQVKDQSLIPISNRTGIWNVLPLSSVFPVDHALVGTYQGFELLHYEQGSFHSGGQLRGILDSYRFIEQDDRKTIWASHPYRGIYRMRLAADRQSYQADLFTKKNGLPSDYQNFVFKIKDQVVFATEKGLYRYDYGKHVFVPALDFKVFDGLTIRYLKEDQDGNIWFCTNKSVGVAQFDPKGKTYQLVKFPEMEGMNTSGFDHINTYDKNNIYIVAEKGIIHLNYEKYIKEARKPTVLLSHVTVKSSRDSIIFAGYFPKNLSGNDKKLNAEEPQLASNLNSFQFAFSSPSYGIHEHVEFSYQLVGYDENWSPWAHVSEKSYTNLPSGHYRFQVKVRNNLNQISEVSSYGFTILPPWYLSFWAKLIYVILGGFAVYGFFTIQKQIWKRQRLQYEKKMEQLRYIHQLEIEKSEKEIVKLNNEKLEQEVLLKTKELASASMKLLENSGTLVKVRDELAKLEIGEEEASDLKRVHSLLKDVEKNSANWDQFASHFDELNDGFLNKLKSNHSGLSRNDLKVCAYLKLNFTTKQIAQLQNITVRGVEIHRYRLRKKLPVGKDQSLSDFLNEI
;
A
#
# COMPACT_ATOMS: atom_id res chain seq x y z
N MET A 1 46.76 -5.48 -19.67
CA MET A 1 46.44 -5.28 -21.11
C MET A 1 45.33 -4.24 -21.21
N ILE A 2 45.19 -3.55 -22.35
CA ILE A 2 44.02 -2.68 -22.62
C ILE A 2 43.07 -3.45 -23.55
N PHE A 3 41.75 -3.34 -23.30
CA PHE A 3 40.71 -4.01 -24.06
C PHE A 3 39.81 -2.97 -24.76
N GLU A 4 39.60 -3.12 -26.06
CA GLU A 4 38.71 -2.29 -26.88
C GLU A 4 37.50 -3.11 -27.30
N PHE A 5 36.32 -2.80 -26.75
CA PHE A 5 35.06 -3.46 -27.11
C PHE A 5 34.30 -2.65 -28.17
N LYS A 6 34.05 -3.25 -29.34
CA LYS A 6 33.32 -2.63 -30.45
C LYS A 6 32.51 -3.67 -31.22
N GLY A 7 31.21 -3.45 -31.37
CA GLY A 7 30.33 -4.32 -32.17
C GLY A 7 30.37 -5.79 -31.74
N GLN A 8 30.26 -6.04 -30.43
CA GLN A 8 30.37 -7.37 -29.78
C GLN A 8 31.75 -8.06 -29.91
N LYS A 9 32.77 -7.41 -30.48
CA LYS A 9 34.14 -7.93 -30.55
C LYS A 9 35.06 -7.22 -29.57
N ILE A 10 36.06 -7.93 -29.03
CA ILE A 10 37.12 -7.37 -28.19
C ILE A 10 38.44 -7.40 -28.97
N LYS A 11 39.07 -6.24 -29.15
CA LYS A 11 40.48 -6.11 -29.60
C LYS A 11 41.37 -5.93 -28.37
N VAL A 12 42.44 -6.70 -28.27
CA VAL A 12 43.42 -6.62 -27.17
C VAL A 12 44.61 -5.78 -27.60
N HIS A 13 45.01 -4.83 -26.76
CA HIS A 13 46.21 -4.01 -26.92
C HIS A 13 47.22 -4.40 -25.83
N PRO A 14 48.26 -5.21 -26.15
CA PRO A 14 49.29 -5.58 -25.19
C PRO A 14 50.17 -4.37 -24.82
N ALA A 15 50.76 -4.42 -23.62
CA ALA A 15 51.81 -3.48 -23.23
C ALA A 15 53.12 -3.85 -23.95
N ALA A 16 54.02 -2.88 -24.15
CA ALA A 16 55.41 -3.18 -24.51
C ALA A 16 56.23 -3.62 -23.28
N ALA A 17 55.79 -3.25 -22.08
CA ALA A 17 56.22 -3.88 -20.83
C ALA A 17 55.08 -3.95 -19.80
N GLU A 18 54.54 -2.81 -19.37
CA GLU A 18 53.50 -2.73 -18.33
C GLU A 18 52.66 -1.46 -18.53
N TRP A 19 51.33 -1.56 -18.35
CA TRP A 19 50.43 -0.39 -18.41
C TRP A 19 50.30 0.24 -17.03
N TYR A 20 50.64 1.53 -16.89
CA TYR A 20 50.56 2.28 -15.62
C TYR A 20 49.35 3.19 -15.48
N PHE A 21 48.84 3.73 -16.59
CA PHE A 21 47.74 4.69 -16.57
C PHE A 21 46.91 4.56 -17.85
N MET A 22 45.62 4.89 -17.76
CA MET A 22 44.75 5.15 -18.91
C MET A 22 43.71 6.21 -18.52
N GLY A 23 43.47 7.20 -19.39
CA GLY A 23 42.51 8.28 -19.12
C GLY A 23 42.08 9.04 -20.37
N LYS A 24 40.86 9.59 -20.35
CA LYS A 24 40.31 10.45 -21.42
C LYS A 24 40.51 11.93 -21.05
N VAL A 25 41.04 12.72 -21.98
CA VAL A 25 41.20 14.18 -21.84
C VAL A 25 40.76 14.85 -23.13
N GLY A 26 39.72 15.70 -23.06
CA GLY A 26 38.97 16.09 -24.26
C GLY A 26 38.43 14.85 -24.98
N GLU A 27 38.49 14.81 -26.31
CA GLU A 27 38.17 13.60 -27.08
C GLU A 27 39.35 12.61 -27.27
N SER A 28 40.52 12.90 -26.71
CA SER A 28 41.69 12.03 -26.82
C SER A 28 41.77 11.05 -25.65
N LEU A 29 42.11 9.80 -25.95
CA LEU A 29 42.43 8.77 -24.95
C LEU A 29 43.95 8.63 -24.84
N PHE A 30 44.46 8.66 -23.62
CA PHE A 30 45.88 8.55 -23.29
C PHE A 30 46.10 7.28 -22.46
N ALA A 31 47.29 6.70 -22.59
CA ALA A 31 47.74 5.60 -21.74
C ALA A 31 49.24 5.70 -21.50
N GLN A 32 49.71 5.19 -20.37
CA GLN A 32 51.13 5.14 -20.05
C GLN A 32 51.63 3.69 -20.10
N ASP A 33 52.63 3.43 -20.93
CA ASP A 33 53.38 2.17 -20.93
C ASP A 33 54.77 2.40 -20.34
N LYS A 34 55.25 1.47 -19.52
CA LYS A 34 56.55 1.55 -18.82
C LYS A 34 57.73 1.81 -19.77
N LYS A 35 57.72 1.24 -20.97
CA LYS A 35 58.82 1.30 -21.95
C LYS A 35 58.64 2.42 -22.98
N ASN A 36 57.40 2.64 -23.42
CA ASN A 36 57.10 3.60 -24.49
C ASN A 36 56.67 5.00 -23.98
N GLY A 37 56.57 5.18 -22.66
CA GLY A 37 56.20 6.45 -22.03
C GLY A 37 54.71 6.76 -22.15
N LEU A 38 54.39 8.03 -22.41
CA LEU A 38 53.01 8.48 -22.60
C LEU A 38 52.60 8.31 -24.07
N LEU A 39 51.53 7.52 -24.27
CA LEU A 39 50.94 7.16 -25.55
C LEU A 39 49.57 7.84 -25.71
N VAL A 40 49.20 8.16 -26.96
CA VAL A 40 47.87 8.65 -27.35
C VAL A 40 47.23 7.72 -28.37
N TYR A 41 45.94 7.40 -28.20
CA TYR A 41 45.18 6.55 -29.10
C TYR A 41 44.70 7.36 -30.32
N ARG A 42 45.14 6.97 -31.52
CA ARG A 42 44.80 7.62 -32.79
C ARG A 42 44.70 6.55 -33.88
N ASN A 43 43.77 6.71 -34.83
CA ASN A 43 43.61 5.81 -35.99
C ASN A 43 43.60 4.31 -35.61
N HIS A 44 42.88 3.96 -34.53
CA HIS A 44 42.77 2.61 -33.96
C HIS A 44 44.04 1.97 -33.35
N HIS A 45 45.07 2.77 -33.07
CA HIS A 45 46.37 2.33 -32.54
C HIS A 45 46.90 3.27 -31.45
N TRP A 46 47.76 2.75 -30.58
CA TRP A 46 48.50 3.55 -29.60
C TRP A 46 49.79 4.09 -30.21
N SER A 47 49.99 5.41 -30.13
CA SER A 47 51.14 6.12 -30.72
C SER A 47 51.89 6.91 -29.64
N PRO A 48 53.23 6.88 -29.59
CA PRO A 48 53.98 7.67 -28.61
C PRO A 48 53.76 9.17 -28.78
N LEU A 49 53.38 9.81 -27.68
CA LEU A 49 53.34 11.27 -27.56
C LEU A 49 54.63 11.80 -26.93
N LEU A 50 55.13 11.09 -25.92
CA LEU A 50 56.30 11.44 -25.11
C LEU A 50 56.99 10.15 -24.62
N VAL A 51 58.16 9.84 -25.17
CA VAL A 51 58.96 8.67 -24.77
C VAL A 51 59.85 9.00 -23.56
N ALA A 52 60.50 10.17 -23.56
CA ALA A 52 61.30 10.64 -22.45
C ALA A 52 60.40 11.29 -21.39
N LEU A 53 60.22 10.60 -20.25
CA LEU A 53 59.62 11.17 -19.04
C LEU A 53 60.72 11.83 -18.17
N PRO A 54 60.36 12.76 -17.26
CA PRO A 54 61.36 13.54 -16.50
C PRO A 54 62.24 12.71 -15.55
N TYR A 55 61.82 11.49 -15.21
CA TYR A 55 62.61 10.52 -14.43
C TYR A 55 62.11 9.09 -14.69
N THR A 56 62.97 8.10 -14.44
CA THR A 56 62.66 6.66 -14.57
C THR A 56 61.53 6.25 -13.62
N ASP A 57 60.64 5.38 -14.07
CA ASP A 57 59.47 4.91 -13.30
C ASP A 57 58.52 6.00 -12.76
N MET A 58 58.50 7.19 -13.39
CA MET A 58 57.39 8.15 -13.24
C MET A 58 56.06 7.42 -13.50
N LYS A 59 55.10 7.50 -12.57
CA LYS A 59 53.75 6.94 -12.73
C LYS A 59 52.70 8.03 -12.68
N ILE A 60 51.89 8.14 -13.73
CA ILE A 60 50.79 9.11 -13.83
C ILE A 60 49.61 8.62 -12.99
N SER A 61 49.06 9.50 -12.15
CA SER A 61 47.84 9.26 -11.37
C SER A 61 46.61 9.90 -12.02
N ALA A 62 46.77 11.06 -12.66
CA ALA A 62 45.68 11.74 -13.36
C ALA A 62 46.22 12.63 -14.48
N MET A 63 45.37 12.88 -15.49
CA MET A 63 45.58 13.91 -16.51
C MET A 63 44.34 14.81 -16.57
N ILE A 64 44.54 16.12 -16.38
CA ILE A 64 43.49 17.09 -16.11
C ILE A 64 43.46 18.16 -17.21
N PRO A 65 42.37 18.33 -17.99
CA PRO A 65 42.28 19.37 -19.02
C PRO A 65 42.06 20.75 -18.39
N LEU A 66 42.90 21.73 -18.68
CA LEU A 66 42.81 23.11 -18.15
C LEU A 66 42.78 24.16 -19.28
N GLY A 67 41.64 24.18 -19.98
CA GLY A 67 41.42 24.97 -21.21
C GLY A 67 41.38 24.05 -22.43
N LYS A 68 41.61 24.62 -23.62
CA LYS A 68 41.62 23.86 -24.89
C LYS A 68 42.90 23.05 -25.09
N ASP A 69 44.06 23.63 -24.75
CA ASP A 69 45.37 23.12 -25.20
C ASP A 69 46.38 22.81 -24.07
N ARG A 70 45.93 22.83 -22.80
CA ARG A 70 46.79 22.53 -21.63
C ARG A 70 46.26 21.33 -20.86
N ILE A 71 47.17 20.43 -20.49
CA ILE A 71 46.87 19.27 -19.65
C ILE A 71 47.83 19.27 -18.47
N VAL A 72 47.31 19.23 -17.25
CA VAL A 72 48.11 18.99 -16.05
C VAL A 72 48.17 17.49 -15.77
N ILE A 73 49.38 16.96 -15.68
CA ILE A 73 49.66 15.58 -15.30
C ILE A 73 50.01 15.57 -13.81
N SER A 74 49.23 14.85 -13.01
CA SER A 74 49.58 14.47 -11.64
C SER A 74 50.30 13.12 -11.65
N THR A 75 51.31 12.95 -10.79
CA THR A 75 51.97 11.67 -10.55
C THR A 75 51.50 11.01 -9.25
N LEU A 76 51.87 9.73 -9.05
CA LEU A 76 51.62 9.04 -7.78
C LEU A 76 52.48 9.55 -6.62
N ASN A 77 53.60 10.24 -6.87
CA ASN A 77 54.45 10.86 -5.83
C ASN A 77 54.24 12.38 -5.72
N ASN A 78 53.01 12.85 -5.89
CA ASN A 78 52.62 14.24 -5.63
C ASN A 78 53.34 15.31 -6.50
N GLN A 79 53.80 14.97 -7.70
CA GLN A 79 54.39 15.92 -8.64
C GLN A 79 53.37 16.34 -9.71
N ASN A 80 53.39 17.62 -10.10
CA ASN A 80 52.52 18.16 -11.15
C ASN A 80 53.35 18.74 -12.30
N TYR A 81 52.97 18.37 -13.52
CA TYR A 81 53.59 18.81 -14.77
C TYR A 81 52.53 19.38 -15.72
N GLU A 82 52.84 20.47 -16.41
CA GLU A 82 52.07 20.96 -17.56
C GLU A 82 52.60 20.27 -18.82
N LEU A 83 51.72 19.57 -19.55
CA LEU A 83 51.98 19.08 -20.88
C LEU A 83 51.63 20.16 -21.89
N LYS A 84 52.66 20.70 -22.54
CA LYS A 84 52.56 21.74 -23.58
C LYS A 84 53.56 21.44 -24.69
N ASP A 85 53.16 21.58 -25.96
CA ASP A 85 54.03 21.42 -27.14
C ASP A 85 54.84 20.10 -27.19
N ARG A 86 54.25 19.01 -26.65
CA ARG A 86 54.91 17.70 -26.42
C ARG A 86 56.14 17.75 -25.49
N ALA A 87 56.17 18.67 -24.54
CA ALA A 87 57.11 18.73 -23.43
C ALA A 87 56.37 18.73 -22.09
N LEU A 88 57.05 18.29 -21.02
CA LEU A 88 56.54 18.33 -19.64
C LEU A 88 57.28 19.39 -18.84
N ILE A 89 56.56 20.44 -18.43
CA ILE A 89 57.08 21.55 -17.63
C ILE A 89 56.66 21.33 -16.18
N ARG A 90 57.62 21.16 -15.26
CA ARG A 90 57.31 20.97 -13.83
C ARG A 90 56.71 22.25 -13.24
N LEU A 91 55.52 22.15 -12.66
CA LEU A 91 54.79 23.28 -12.07
C LEU A 91 55.26 23.60 -10.64
N ASN A 92 55.60 22.57 -9.86
CA ASN A 92 55.89 22.70 -8.42
C ASN A 92 57.41 22.75 -8.17
N LYS A 93 57.96 23.91 -7.77
CA LYS A 93 59.42 24.08 -7.53
C LYS A 93 59.86 24.14 -6.05
N GLU A 94 58.99 24.46 -5.09
CA GLU A 94 59.41 24.78 -3.70
C GLU A 94 58.67 23.96 -2.61
N GLY A 95 59.42 23.28 -1.74
CA GLY A 95 58.97 22.81 -0.41
C GLY A 95 58.03 21.59 -0.35
N TRP A 96 58.44 20.43 -0.89
CA TRP A 96 57.57 19.24 -1.01
C TRP A 96 58.17 18.00 -0.36
N GLU A 97 57.33 17.29 0.40
CA GLU A 97 57.54 15.88 0.72
C GLU A 97 56.90 15.00 -0.37
N ASP A 98 57.68 14.04 -0.89
CA ASP A 98 57.12 12.95 -1.70
C ASP A 98 56.04 12.24 -0.87
N SER A 99 54.84 12.13 -1.43
CA SER A 99 53.68 11.55 -0.76
C SER A 99 52.77 10.89 -1.77
N TYR A 100 52.08 9.82 -1.36
CA TYR A 100 51.28 9.03 -2.27
C TYR A 100 49.97 9.75 -2.63
N THR A 101 49.78 10.04 -3.91
CA THR A 101 48.63 10.77 -4.45
C THR A 101 47.93 9.96 -5.56
N PRO A 102 47.03 9.02 -5.20
CA PRO A 102 46.43 8.07 -6.13
C PRO A 102 45.43 8.69 -7.11
N SER A 103 44.90 9.89 -6.83
CA SER A 103 43.81 10.47 -7.61
C SER A 103 43.86 12.01 -7.64
N SER A 104 43.35 12.60 -8.71
CA SER A 104 43.17 14.05 -8.84
C SER A 104 42.02 14.37 -9.80
N ALA A 105 41.30 15.45 -9.56
CA ALA A 105 40.15 15.87 -10.36
C ALA A 105 40.09 17.39 -10.51
N ARG A 106 39.60 17.87 -11.67
CA ARG A 106 39.37 19.31 -11.93
C ARG A 106 38.23 19.83 -11.08
N ILE A 107 38.36 21.05 -10.57
CA ILE A 107 37.25 21.78 -9.92
C ILE A 107 36.72 22.87 -10.85
N ASP A 108 37.62 23.69 -11.38
CA ASP A 108 37.28 24.80 -12.28
C ASP A 108 38.40 25.03 -13.33
N ASP A 109 38.44 26.20 -13.97
CA ASP A 109 39.42 26.54 -15.02
C ASP A 109 40.83 26.84 -14.45
N SER A 110 40.90 27.10 -13.15
CA SER A 110 42.07 27.54 -12.41
C SER A 110 42.47 26.61 -11.26
N THR A 111 41.55 25.78 -10.74
CA THR A 111 41.80 24.91 -9.59
C THR A 111 41.45 23.43 -9.80
N PHE A 112 42.15 22.58 -9.07
CA PHE A 112 41.96 21.13 -9.05
C PHE A 112 42.23 20.57 -7.65
N VAL A 113 41.64 19.40 -7.34
CA VAL A 113 41.85 18.66 -6.10
C VAL A 113 42.75 17.44 -6.35
N ILE A 114 43.54 17.10 -5.35
CA ILE A 114 44.38 15.91 -5.30
C ILE A 114 44.08 15.18 -3.99
N GLY A 115 43.76 13.89 -4.09
CA GLY A 115 43.71 13.00 -2.93
C GLY A 115 45.13 12.60 -2.52
N ASN A 116 45.48 12.77 -1.25
CA ASN A 116 46.76 12.40 -0.67
C ASN A 116 46.55 11.38 0.46
N ALA A 117 47.34 10.31 0.48
CA ALA A 117 47.19 9.23 1.46
C ALA A 117 47.64 9.59 2.90
N LYS A 118 48.45 10.65 3.05
CA LYS A 118 49.01 11.08 4.34
C LYS A 118 48.16 12.16 5.01
N ASP A 119 47.67 13.12 4.22
CA ASP A 119 47.22 14.44 4.69
C ASP A 119 45.81 14.87 4.22
N GLY A 120 45.05 14.01 3.53
CA GLY A 120 43.69 14.34 3.06
C GLY A 120 43.66 14.91 1.65
N CYS A 121 42.77 15.88 1.40
CA CYS A 121 42.62 16.53 0.10
C CYS A 121 43.44 17.83 0.00
N HIS A 122 44.18 17.98 -1.09
CA HIS A 122 44.89 19.21 -1.44
C HIS A 122 44.20 19.92 -2.60
N ILE A 123 43.63 21.10 -2.34
CA ILE A 123 43.14 22.01 -3.39
C ILE A 123 44.33 22.80 -3.91
N ARG A 124 44.55 22.83 -5.22
CA ARG A 124 45.68 23.53 -5.86
C ARG A 124 45.22 24.42 -7.00
N HIS A 125 45.95 25.51 -7.17
CA HIS A 125 45.88 26.34 -8.37
C HIS A 125 46.71 25.70 -9.49
N ILE A 126 46.36 25.98 -10.75
CA ILE A 126 47.05 25.51 -11.97
C ILE A 126 48.56 25.78 -11.96
N ASN A 127 49.03 26.86 -11.33
CA ASN A 127 50.46 27.15 -11.19
C ASN A 127 51.20 26.30 -10.14
N GLY A 128 50.56 25.26 -9.59
CA GLY A 128 51.15 24.36 -8.59
C GLY A 128 51.00 24.81 -7.13
N LYS A 129 50.61 26.06 -6.87
CA LYS A 129 50.43 26.56 -5.50
C LYS A 129 49.26 25.83 -4.83
N THR A 130 49.51 25.26 -3.65
CA THR A 130 48.43 24.71 -2.81
C THR A 130 47.61 25.87 -2.23
N ILE A 131 46.31 25.81 -2.47
CA ILE A 131 45.29 26.76 -2.00
C ILE A 131 44.87 26.38 -0.59
N GLN A 132 44.40 25.13 -0.43
CA GLN A 132 43.82 24.66 0.83
C GLN A 132 44.18 23.19 1.05
N ARG A 133 44.43 22.82 2.31
CA ARG A 133 44.46 21.42 2.75
C ARG A 133 43.17 21.14 3.51
N ILE A 134 42.60 19.95 3.29
CA ILE A 134 41.35 19.52 3.92
C ILE A 134 41.60 18.09 4.40
N GLY A 135 41.91 17.93 5.67
CA GLY A 135 42.12 16.66 6.35
C GLY A 135 41.12 16.49 7.49
N VAL A 136 41.52 15.72 8.51
CA VAL A 136 40.64 15.41 9.66
C VAL A 136 40.35 16.64 10.51
N ARG A 137 41.30 17.60 10.62
CA ARG A 137 41.10 18.86 11.37
C ARG A 137 40.04 19.76 10.75
N GLU A 138 39.92 19.72 9.43
CA GLU A 138 38.94 20.47 8.64
C GLU A 138 37.60 19.71 8.49
N GLY A 139 37.49 18.48 8.99
CA GLY A 139 36.24 17.72 9.10
C GLY A 139 36.14 16.45 8.23
N LEU A 140 37.19 16.02 7.52
CA LEU A 140 37.16 14.69 6.89
C LEU A 140 37.16 13.58 7.92
N GLN A 141 36.40 12.51 7.66
CA GLN A 141 36.36 11.34 8.54
C GLN A 141 37.69 10.56 8.53
N ASN A 142 38.42 10.59 7.42
CA ASN A 142 39.72 9.95 7.28
C ASN A 142 40.62 10.78 6.34
N LYS A 143 41.94 10.71 6.57
CA LYS A 143 42.98 11.41 5.78
C LYS A 143 43.59 10.55 4.67
N ASN A 144 43.41 9.22 4.69
CA ASN A 144 43.95 8.37 3.64
C ASN A 144 43.00 8.35 2.43
N ILE A 145 43.28 9.20 1.43
CA ILE A 145 42.40 9.37 0.27
C ILE A 145 42.81 8.44 -0.86
N SER A 146 41.88 7.59 -1.30
CA SER A 146 42.08 6.64 -2.40
C SER A 146 41.57 7.20 -3.75
N ALA A 147 40.45 7.93 -3.75
CA ALA A 147 39.91 8.57 -4.95
C ALA A 147 39.27 9.93 -4.65
N VAL A 148 39.33 10.85 -5.62
CA VAL A 148 38.56 12.09 -5.62
C VAL A 148 37.78 12.23 -6.93
N PHE A 149 36.55 12.69 -6.83
CA PHE A 149 35.67 13.01 -7.95
C PHE A 149 35.04 14.39 -7.72
N VAL A 150 34.83 15.17 -8.76
CA VAL A 150 34.15 16.47 -8.67
C VAL A 150 32.91 16.45 -9.53
N ASP A 151 31.78 16.83 -8.96
CA ASP A 151 30.50 16.83 -9.65
C ASP A 151 30.21 18.15 -10.39
N GLN A 152 29.05 18.21 -11.04
CA GLN A 152 28.61 19.37 -11.84
C GLN A 152 28.26 20.62 -11.01
N GLN A 153 28.25 20.51 -9.69
CA GLN A 153 28.08 21.61 -8.75
C GLN A 153 29.41 22.00 -8.10
N GLN A 154 30.54 21.40 -8.50
CA GLN A 154 31.87 21.58 -7.91
C GLN A 154 32.01 21.06 -6.47
N HIS A 155 31.13 20.15 -6.02
CA HIS A 155 31.38 19.43 -4.76
C HIS A 155 32.38 18.31 -4.99
N ILE A 156 33.25 18.10 -4.00
CA ILE A 156 34.33 17.13 -4.08
C ILE A 156 33.92 15.90 -3.29
N TRP A 157 33.66 14.82 -4.01
CA TRP A 157 33.46 13.49 -3.48
C TRP A 157 34.82 12.87 -3.20
N VAL A 158 35.01 12.42 -1.97
CA VAL A 158 36.27 11.92 -1.44
C VAL A 158 36.04 10.49 -0.96
N ALA A 159 36.68 9.52 -1.60
CA ALA A 159 36.76 8.16 -1.11
C ALA A 159 38.03 8.01 -0.27
N SER A 160 37.86 7.51 0.95
CA SER A 160 38.94 7.24 1.91
C SER A 160 38.64 5.93 2.64
N ASP A 161 39.58 5.41 3.44
CA ASP A 161 39.36 4.10 4.07
C ASP A 161 38.07 4.10 4.90
N ASN A 162 37.20 3.13 4.60
CA ASN A 162 35.90 2.88 5.23
C ASN A 162 34.85 4.00 5.10
N CYS A 163 35.05 5.05 4.29
CA CYS A 163 34.08 6.15 4.18
C CYS A 163 34.12 6.89 2.84
N ILE A 164 32.97 7.49 2.49
CA ILE A 164 32.84 8.49 1.42
C ILE A 164 32.42 9.80 2.07
N SER A 165 33.18 10.87 1.85
CA SER A 165 32.88 12.22 2.32
C SER A 165 32.55 13.14 1.14
N VAL A 166 31.65 14.10 1.33
CA VAL A 166 31.38 15.17 0.34
C VAL A 166 31.84 16.49 0.94
N ILE A 167 32.85 17.09 0.32
CA ILE A 167 33.25 18.48 0.61
C ILE A 167 32.39 19.36 -0.30
N SER A 168 31.48 20.16 0.28
CA SER A 168 30.62 21.09 -0.47
C SER A 168 31.39 22.32 -1.02
N TYR A 169 32.54 22.09 -1.65
CA TYR A 169 33.45 23.14 -2.14
C TYR A 169 32.75 24.08 -3.11
N GLY A 170 31.84 23.57 -3.93
CA GLY A 170 31.05 24.36 -4.87
C GLY A 170 30.01 25.28 -4.25
N SER A 171 29.63 25.09 -2.99
CA SER A 171 28.56 25.82 -2.31
C SER A 171 28.73 27.36 -2.32
N ALA A 172 27.61 28.08 -2.30
CA ALA A 172 27.56 29.52 -2.03
C ALA A 172 27.60 29.86 -0.52
N LEU A 173 27.40 28.85 0.33
CA LEU A 173 27.52 28.89 1.79
C LEU A 173 28.80 28.19 2.24
N ARG A 174 29.59 28.83 3.12
CA ARG A 174 30.81 28.25 3.70
C ARG A 174 30.85 28.46 5.21
N TYR A 175 31.02 27.38 5.96
CA TYR A 175 31.30 27.44 7.40
C TYR A 175 32.76 27.81 7.64
N LEU A 176 33.00 28.83 8.46
CA LEU A 176 34.34 29.30 8.82
C LEU A 176 34.53 29.12 10.34
N ARG A 177 35.32 28.09 10.71
CA ARG A 177 35.74 27.84 12.10
C ARG A 177 36.94 28.74 12.44
N PRO A 178 36.84 29.66 13.41
CA PRO A 178 37.93 30.57 13.77
C PRO A 178 39.08 29.86 14.49
N ASN A 179 38.74 28.76 15.17
CA ASN A 179 39.64 27.82 15.79
C ASN A 179 39.29 26.41 15.29
N LEU A 180 40.29 25.62 14.92
CA LEU A 180 40.09 24.25 14.42
C LEU A 180 40.11 23.21 15.55
N GLU A 181 40.73 23.53 16.69
CA GLU A 181 40.90 22.62 17.83
C GLU A 181 39.64 22.58 18.70
N ASN A 182 39.04 23.74 18.97
CA ASN A 182 37.82 23.88 19.77
C ASN A 182 36.80 24.75 19.03
N ASP A 183 35.52 24.41 19.17
CA ASP A 183 34.44 25.26 18.68
C ASP A 183 34.36 26.56 19.49
N VAL A 184 34.12 27.68 18.80
CA VAL A 184 34.08 29.02 19.37
C VAL A 184 32.84 29.73 18.88
N THR A 185 32.00 30.19 19.80
CA THR A 185 30.75 30.89 19.48
C THR A 185 31.02 32.31 19.03
N GLY A 186 30.63 32.64 17.79
CA GLY A 186 30.63 34.01 17.30
C GLY A 186 29.55 34.85 17.98
N LEU A 187 29.78 36.16 18.08
CA LEU A 187 28.87 37.12 18.71
C LEU A 187 28.63 38.38 17.86
N SER A 188 29.66 38.89 17.19
CA SER A 188 29.56 39.97 16.20
C SER A 188 30.69 39.88 15.19
N SER A 189 30.50 40.42 13.98
CA SER A 189 31.50 40.42 12.92
C SER A 189 31.54 41.75 12.20
N LEU A 190 32.74 42.17 11.77
CA LEU A 190 32.93 43.41 11.04
C LEU A 190 34.16 43.31 10.13
N ILE A 191 34.09 43.90 8.93
CA ILE A 191 35.28 44.09 8.09
C ILE A 191 35.79 45.52 8.32
N PHE A 192 37.06 45.64 8.71
CA PHE A 192 37.74 46.90 8.95
C PHE A 192 39.20 46.79 8.48
N ASP A 193 39.73 47.79 7.77
CA ASP A 193 41.08 47.78 7.18
C ASP A 193 41.48 46.43 6.53
N TYR A 194 40.64 45.95 5.60
CA TYR A 194 40.83 44.69 4.87
C TYR A 194 41.09 43.46 5.78
N LYS A 195 40.50 43.44 6.97
CA LYS A 195 40.50 42.30 7.89
C LYS A 195 39.07 42.04 8.34
N LEU A 196 38.66 40.78 8.33
CA LEU A 196 37.46 40.31 8.97
C LEU A 196 37.76 40.06 10.44
N TYR A 197 37.16 40.86 11.30
CA TYR A 197 37.14 40.66 12.73
C TYR A 197 35.88 39.88 13.12
N LEU A 198 36.03 38.93 14.03
CA LEU A 198 34.95 38.19 14.68
C LEU A 198 35.15 38.28 16.19
N SER A 199 34.16 38.82 16.88
CA SER A 199 34.09 38.77 18.35
C SER A 199 33.41 37.46 18.77
N SER A 200 33.88 36.85 19.85
CA SER A 200 33.46 35.54 20.30
C SER A 200 33.40 35.40 21.82
N SER A 201 32.87 34.27 22.28
CA SER A 201 32.78 33.90 23.71
C SER A 201 34.12 33.79 24.45
N ASN A 202 35.24 33.77 23.72
CA ASN A 202 36.59 33.66 24.27
C ASN A 202 37.61 34.64 23.63
N GLY A 203 37.12 35.73 23.04
CA GLY A 203 37.97 36.83 22.59
C GLY A 203 37.64 37.38 21.20
N VAL A 204 38.66 37.90 20.52
CA VAL A 204 38.53 38.39 19.14
C VAL A 204 39.42 37.57 18.23
N TYR A 205 38.86 37.11 17.12
CA TYR A 205 39.57 36.46 16.02
C TYR A 205 39.66 37.41 14.82
N VAL A 206 40.75 37.32 14.06
CA VAL A 206 40.97 38.14 12.86
C VAL A 206 41.45 37.28 11.70
N ALA A 207 40.91 37.53 10.50
CA ALA A 207 41.36 36.95 9.24
C ALA A 207 41.58 38.05 8.19
N PRO A 208 42.68 38.05 7.42
CA PRO A 208 42.82 38.98 6.30
C PRO A 208 41.73 38.79 5.23
N ILE A 209 41.35 39.89 4.57
CA ILE A 209 40.52 39.90 3.36
C ILE A 209 41.42 40.00 2.14
N THR A 210 41.22 39.15 1.13
CA THR A 210 42.04 39.15 -0.09
C THR A 210 41.62 40.31 -0.98
N LYS A 211 42.48 41.34 -1.11
CA LYS A 211 42.21 42.51 -1.97
C LYS A 211 41.97 42.11 -3.43
N GLY A 212 40.99 42.72 -4.07
CA GLY A 212 40.61 42.45 -5.47
C GLY A 212 39.83 41.15 -5.69
N MET A 213 39.68 40.30 -4.68
CA MET A 213 38.86 39.09 -4.77
C MET A 213 37.38 39.42 -4.48
N LYS A 214 36.51 39.14 -5.45
CA LYS A 214 35.06 39.43 -5.32
C LYS A 214 34.32 38.47 -4.38
N ASP A 215 34.74 37.21 -4.32
CA ASP A 215 34.15 36.17 -3.47
C ASP A 215 35.18 35.69 -2.44
N GLN A 216 35.03 36.13 -1.19
CA GLN A 216 35.96 35.80 -0.11
C GLN A 216 35.79 34.35 0.41
N SER A 217 34.77 33.59 -0.03
CA SER A 217 34.67 32.14 0.29
C SER A 217 35.86 31.34 -0.23
N ARG A 218 36.58 31.89 -1.22
CA ARG A 218 37.77 31.33 -1.87
C ARG A 218 39.08 31.91 -1.32
N SER A 219 39.03 32.81 -0.34
CA SER A 219 40.23 33.39 0.28
C SER A 219 41.10 32.31 0.92
N LEU A 220 42.43 32.47 0.85
CA LEU A 220 43.40 31.59 1.50
C LEU A 220 43.59 31.92 2.99
N SER A 221 42.97 33.00 3.46
CA SER A 221 43.15 33.55 4.78
C SER A 221 42.46 32.70 5.85
N SER A 222 43.25 32.23 6.82
CA SER A 222 42.75 31.64 8.06
C SER A 222 42.51 32.71 9.12
N PHE A 223 41.63 32.41 10.08
CA PHE A 223 41.57 33.17 11.32
C PHE A 223 42.79 32.89 12.20
N SER A 224 43.15 33.87 13.01
CA SER A 224 44.00 33.74 14.19
C SER A 224 43.38 34.49 15.36
N LEU A 225 43.70 34.08 16.60
CA LEU A 225 43.34 34.86 17.78
C LEU A 225 44.05 36.23 17.70
N PHE A 226 43.33 37.31 17.93
CA PHE A 226 43.88 38.67 17.90
C PHE A 226 44.89 38.84 19.05
N PRO A 227 46.08 39.45 18.82
CA PRO A 227 47.06 39.66 19.87
C PRO A 227 46.48 40.46 21.04
N LYS A 228 46.86 40.06 22.28
CA LYS A 228 46.33 40.61 23.54
C LYS A 228 44.81 40.38 23.79
N SER A 229 44.15 39.54 22.99
CA SER A 229 42.86 38.96 23.38
C SER A 229 43.04 38.13 24.66
N ASP A 230 42.23 38.40 25.68
CA ASP A 230 42.47 37.94 27.06
C ASP A 230 41.64 36.70 27.47
N GLY A 231 40.95 36.08 26.51
CA GLY A 231 40.03 34.97 26.74
C GLY A 231 38.62 35.36 27.19
N GLY A 232 38.33 36.67 27.36
CA GLY A 232 37.02 37.17 27.77
C GLY A 232 35.97 37.21 26.65
N GLU A 233 34.73 37.53 27.03
CA GLU A 233 33.61 37.56 26.08
C GLU A 233 33.57 38.91 25.34
N ALA A 234 33.66 38.83 24.03
CA ALA A 234 33.71 39.96 23.12
C ALA A 234 32.35 40.12 22.40
N TRP A 235 31.54 41.07 22.86
CA TRP A 235 30.12 41.18 22.50
C TRP A 235 29.85 41.85 21.16
N LEU A 236 30.60 42.89 20.82
CA LEU A 236 30.33 43.73 19.64
C LEU A 236 31.61 44.27 19.01
N LEU A 237 31.63 44.28 17.68
CA LEU A 237 32.55 45.10 16.87
C LEU A 237 31.76 46.26 16.25
N LYS A 238 32.28 47.48 16.35
CA LYS A 238 31.64 48.68 15.82
C LYS A 238 32.67 49.60 15.20
N GLU A 239 32.42 50.08 13.99
CA GLU A 239 33.17 51.20 13.43
C GLU A 239 32.51 52.53 13.86
N LEU A 240 33.33 53.47 14.33
CA LEU A 240 32.90 54.85 14.62
C LEU A 240 34.08 55.82 14.38
N ASN A 241 33.83 56.93 13.68
CA ASN A 241 34.82 57.95 13.33
C ASN A 241 36.10 57.42 12.65
N GLY A 242 36.00 56.31 11.91
CA GLY A 242 37.13 55.64 11.26
C GLY A 242 37.99 54.77 12.19
N HIS A 243 37.52 54.48 13.41
CA HIS A 243 38.19 53.58 14.35
C HIS A 243 37.34 52.33 14.62
N LEU A 244 38.00 51.20 14.85
CA LEU A 244 37.38 49.96 15.28
C LEU A 244 37.25 49.93 16.81
N LEU A 245 36.02 49.84 17.30
CA LEU A 245 35.67 49.69 18.71
C LEU A 245 35.23 48.25 19.01
N LEU A 246 35.60 47.78 20.20
CA LEU A 246 35.30 46.47 20.74
C LEU A 246 34.54 46.61 22.07
N GLY A 247 33.28 46.19 22.07
CA GLY A 247 32.50 45.99 23.30
C GLY A 247 32.88 44.64 23.93
N HIS A 248 33.35 44.65 25.17
CA HIS A 248 33.86 43.49 25.88
C HIS A 248 33.25 43.37 27.28
N ASN A 249 33.30 42.18 27.90
CA ASN A 249 32.78 41.99 29.26
C ASN A 249 33.56 42.77 30.34
N LYS A 250 34.80 43.22 30.06
CA LYS A 250 35.62 44.08 30.96
C LYS A 250 35.67 45.57 30.61
N GLY A 251 35.12 46.00 29.47
CA GLY A 251 35.33 47.37 29.01
C GLY A 251 34.96 47.66 27.56
N LEU A 252 35.12 48.93 27.18
CA LEU A 252 35.14 49.39 25.79
C LEU A 252 36.60 49.59 25.39
N PHE A 253 37.02 48.96 24.30
CA PHE A 253 38.39 49.03 23.81
C PHE A 253 38.42 49.57 22.37
N GLN A 254 39.45 50.32 22.03
CA GLN A 254 39.82 50.58 20.64
C GLN A 254 40.76 49.49 20.14
N VAL A 255 40.45 48.90 19.00
CA VAL A 255 41.30 47.93 18.31
C VAL A 255 42.23 48.69 17.38
N LYS A 256 43.52 48.77 17.72
CA LYS A 256 44.53 49.50 16.94
C LYS A 256 45.89 48.82 17.04
N ASP A 257 46.62 48.72 15.94
CA ASP A 257 48.02 48.25 15.88
C ASP A 257 48.30 46.98 16.72
N GLN A 258 47.49 45.93 16.48
CA GLN A 258 47.54 44.65 17.21
C GLN A 258 47.40 44.77 18.74
N SER A 259 46.72 45.81 19.21
CA SER A 259 46.48 46.10 20.62
C SER A 259 45.01 46.45 20.88
N LEU A 260 44.56 46.16 22.10
CA LEU A 260 43.29 46.61 22.65
C LEU A 260 43.59 47.76 23.62
N ILE A 261 43.30 48.99 23.20
CA ILE A 261 43.53 50.20 23.99
C ILE A 261 42.25 50.46 24.81
N PRO A 262 42.29 50.46 26.15
CA PRO A 262 41.09 50.69 26.96
C PRO A 262 40.60 52.14 26.83
N ILE A 263 39.30 52.30 26.59
CA ILE A 263 38.57 53.59 26.61
C ILE A 263 37.72 53.70 27.87
N SER A 264 37.09 52.59 28.27
CA SER A 264 36.29 52.46 29.50
C SER A 264 36.52 51.11 30.13
N ASN A 265 36.61 51.07 31.47
CA ASN A 265 36.76 49.85 32.26
C ASN A 265 35.41 49.34 32.83
N ARG A 266 34.27 49.80 32.29
CA ARG A 266 32.95 49.34 32.73
C ARG A 266 32.67 47.94 32.22
N THR A 267 32.13 47.09 33.10
CA THR A 267 31.81 45.72 32.74
C THR A 267 30.61 45.65 31.78
N GLY A 268 30.73 44.75 30.81
CA GLY A 268 29.62 44.35 29.96
C GLY A 268 29.15 45.42 28.97
N ILE A 269 30.01 45.78 28.01
CA ILE A 269 29.65 46.72 26.95
C ILE A 269 28.90 46.01 25.83
N TRP A 270 27.62 46.36 25.64
CA TRP A 270 26.77 45.77 24.63
C TRP A 270 26.81 46.48 23.28
N ASN A 271 26.74 47.82 23.29
CA ASN A 271 26.45 48.59 22.07
C ASN A 271 26.97 50.04 22.15
N VAL A 272 27.22 50.64 20.99
CA VAL A 272 27.64 52.04 20.84
C VAL A 272 26.77 52.71 19.79
N LEU A 273 25.88 53.59 20.24
CA LEU A 273 24.90 54.33 19.45
C LEU A 273 25.38 55.78 19.22
N PRO A 274 25.76 56.18 18.00
CA PRO A 274 26.09 57.57 17.71
C PRO A 274 24.87 58.49 17.94
N LEU A 275 25.07 59.64 18.60
CA LEU A 275 23.99 60.60 18.90
C LEU A 275 23.89 61.74 17.85
N SER A 276 24.60 61.60 16.74
CA SER A 276 24.63 62.52 15.60
C SER A 276 24.94 61.75 14.32
N SER A 277 24.39 62.21 13.20
CA SER A 277 24.78 61.77 11.85
C SER A 277 25.91 62.61 11.24
N VAL A 278 26.30 63.71 11.90
CA VAL A 278 27.43 64.56 11.48
C VAL A 278 28.74 63.85 11.80
N PHE A 279 29.65 63.83 10.82
CA PHE A 279 31.00 63.30 10.98
C PHE A 279 32.02 64.43 11.26
N PRO A 280 32.94 64.29 12.23
CA PRO A 280 33.01 63.18 13.20
C PRO A 280 31.85 63.23 14.21
N VAL A 281 31.47 62.07 14.73
CA VAL A 281 30.46 61.96 15.78
C VAL A 281 31.12 62.31 17.12
N ASP A 282 30.88 63.52 17.61
CA ASP A 282 31.44 64.02 18.88
C ASP A 282 31.01 63.19 20.10
N HIS A 283 29.81 62.60 20.05
CA HIS A 283 29.18 61.94 21.19
C HIS A 283 28.42 60.67 20.79
N ALA A 284 28.63 59.59 21.53
CA ALA A 284 27.86 58.35 21.41
C ALA A 284 27.38 57.86 22.78
N LEU A 285 26.30 57.09 22.79
CA LEU A 285 25.73 56.44 23.96
C LEU A 285 26.15 54.97 23.99
N VAL A 286 26.75 54.54 25.08
CA VAL A 286 27.26 53.18 25.27
C VAL A 286 26.26 52.40 26.13
N GLY A 287 25.62 51.39 25.53
CA GLY A 287 24.76 50.45 26.23
C GLY A 287 25.58 49.44 27.04
N THR A 288 25.28 49.31 28.33
CA THR A 288 26.02 48.44 29.26
C THR A 288 25.08 47.44 29.97
N TYR A 289 25.64 46.57 30.82
CA TYR A 289 24.86 45.74 31.74
C TYR A 289 24.09 46.55 32.80
N GLN A 290 24.49 47.81 33.07
CA GLN A 290 24.00 48.65 34.17
C GLN A 290 23.69 50.07 33.69
N GLY A 291 22.82 50.19 32.69
CA GLY A 291 22.41 51.47 32.11
C GLY A 291 23.35 51.95 31.00
N PHE A 292 23.51 53.27 30.92
CA PHE A 292 24.31 53.92 29.88
C PHE A 292 25.57 54.60 30.40
N GLU A 293 26.58 54.63 29.53
CA GLU A 293 27.75 55.50 29.61
C GLU A 293 27.77 56.45 28.41
N LEU A 294 28.25 57.68 28.63
CA LEU A 294 28.51 58.62 27.54
C LEU A 294 29.93 58.39 27.01
N LEU A 295 30.10 58.47 25.69
CA LEU A 295 31.37 58.39 25.01
C LEU A 295 31.61 59.70 24.26
N HIS A 296 32.74 60.35 24.54
CA HIS A 296 33.19 61.55 23.84
C HIS A 296 34.23 61.19 22.78
N TYR A 297 34.25 61.94 21.69
CA TYR A 297 35.31 61.91 20.69
C TYR A 297 35.92 63.30 20.52
N GLU A 298 37.15 63.47 21.00
CA GLU A 298 37.85 64.76 20.99
C GLU A 298 39.32 64.54 20.59
N GLN A 299 39.90 65.51 19.89
CA GLN A 299 41.31 65.51 19.46
C GLN A 299 41.75 64.23 18.70
N GLY A 300 40.81 63.52 18.06
CA GLY A 300 41.07 62.29 17.31
C GLY A 300 40.99 60.99 18.13
N SER A 301 40.55 61.06 19.39
CA SER A 301 40.54 59.94 20.34
C SER A 301 39.22 59.82 21.10
N PHE A 302 38.89 58.61 21.54
CA PHE A 302 37.68 58.33 22.33
C PHE A 302 37.96 58.34 23.82
N HIS A 303 37.07 58.95 24.60
CA HIS A 303 37.17 59.05 26.06
C HIS A 303 35.82 58.75 26.72
N SER A 304 35.83 58.04 27.86
CA SER A 304 34.62 57.86 28.67
C SER A 304 34.17 59.20 29.29
N GLY A 305 32.90 59.54 29.10
CA GLY A 305 32.19 60.62 29.79
C GLY A 305 31.51 60.19 31.09
N GLY A 306 31.71 58.94 31.51
CA GLY A 306 31.09 58.37 32.69
C GLY A 306 29.66 57.85 32.49
N GLN A 307 29.13 57.22 33.54
CA GLN A 307 27.80 56.62 33.57
C GLN A 307 26.72 57.66 33.82
N LEU A 308 25.64 57.56 33.07
CA LEU A 308 24.50 58.46 33.16
C LEU A 308 23.56 58.06 34.29
N ARG A 309 23.04 59.06 35.02
CA ARG A 309 22.05 58.84 36.07
C ARG A 309 20.68 58.49 35.44
N GLY A 310 20.13 57.34 35.77
CA GLY A 310 18.86 56.84 35.23
C GLY A 310 18.53 55.43 35.72
N ILE A 311 17.58 54.76 35.07
CA ILE A 311 17.17 53.39 35.43
C ILE A 311 18.30 52.41 35.07
N LEU A 312 18.91 51.77 36.08
CA LEU A 312 19.97 50.78 35.88
C LEU A 312 19.37 49.45 35.41
N ASP A 313 19.52 49.17 34.12
CA ASP A 313 19.08 47.93 33.45
C ASP A 313 20.05 47.55 32.33
N SER A 314 19.95 46.33 31.81
CA SER A 314 20.79 45.84 30.72
C SER A 314 20.25 46.31 29.36
N TYR A 315 20.93 47.26 28.71
CA TYR A 315 20.48 47.88 27.45
C TYR A 315 21.37 47.47 26.28
N ARG A 316 20.94 46.45 25.53
CA ARG A 316 21.70 45.89 24.41
C ARG A 316 21.28 46.42 23.05
N PHE A 317 20.01 46.31 22.71
CA PHE A 317 19.46 46.85 21.46
C PHE A 317 19.01 48.26 21.76
N ILE A 318 19.67 49.23 21.13
CA ILE A 318 19.42 50.66 21.31
C ILE A 318 19.49 51.37 19.97
N GLU A 319 18.53 52.24 19.70
CA GLU A 319 18.42 53.02 18.47
C GLU A 319 17.91 54.43 18.75
N GLN A 320 18.18 55.36 17.85
CA GLN A 320 17.67 56.74 17.90
C GLN A 320 16.79 57.06 16.69
N ASP A 321 15.60 57.59 16.96
CA ASP A 321 14.70 58.10 15.92
C ASP A 321 14.97 59.56 15.57
N ASP A 322 14.33 60.04 14.49
CA ASP A 322 14.53 61.39 13.96
C ASP A 322 14.05 62.51 14.91
N ARG A 323 13.28 62.15 15.95
CA ARG A 323 12.88 63.06 17.04
C ARG A 323 13.92 63.09 18.16
N LYS A 324 15.09 62.49 17.94
CA LYS A 324 16.17 62.27 18.92
C LYS A 324 15.77 61.40 20.11
N THR A 325 14.63 60.71 20.04
CA THR A 325 14.18 59.80 21.09
C THR A 325 14.99 58.52 20.99
N ILE A 326 15.54 58.10 22.12
CA ILE A 326 16.27 56.84 22.21
C ILE A 326 15.28 55.75 22.58
N TRP A 327 15.39 54.61 21.91
CA TRP A 327 14.58 53.44 22.18
C TRP A 327 15.51 52.30 22.58
N ALA A 328 15.16 51.58 23.64
CA ALA A 328 15.96 50.47 24.15
C ALA A 328 15.10 49.24 24.44
N SER A 329 15.59 48.06 24.07
CA SER A 329 14.89 46.80 24.36
C SER A 329 15.33 46.18 25.67
N HIS A 330 14.36 45.66 26.42
CA HIS A 330 14.63 44.73 27.51
C HIS A 330 13.95 43.38 27.22
N PRO A 331 14.70 42.27 27.11
CA PRO A 331 14.22 41.00 26.56
C PRO A 331 13.03 40.38 27.29
N TYR A 332 12.78 40.78 28.55
CA TYR A 332 11.71 40.25 29.41
C TYR A 332 10.75 41.31 29.98
N ARG A 333 10.83 42.58 29.55
CA ARG A 333 10.00 43.68 30.12
C ARG A 333 9.28 44.52 29.07
N GLY A 334 9.84 44.63 27.86
CA GLY A 334 9.24 45.37 26.75
C GLY A 334 10.24 46.34 26.14
N ILE A 335 9.74 47.52 25.76
CA ILE A 335 10.52 48.57 25.10
C ILE A 335 10.55 49.81 26.00
N TYR A 336 11.74 50.29 26.33
CA TYR A 336 11.93 51.59 26.95
C TYR A 336 11.99 52.69 25.90
N ARG A 337 11.24 53.78 26.13
CA ARG A 337 11.41 55.06 25.44
C ARG A 337 12.20 56.00 26.35
N MET A 338 13.28 56.56 25.84
CA MET A 338 14.27 57.28 26.63
C MET A 338 14.53 58.68 26.10
N ARG A 339 14.74 59.60 27.04
CA ARG A 339 15.10 61.00 26.78
C ARG A 339 16.34 61.32 27.58
N LEU A 340 17.43 61.69 26.90
CA LEU A 340 18.60 62.28 27.54
C LEU A 340 18.24 63.69 28.04
N ALA A 341 18.74 64.04 29.22
CA ALA A 341 18.72 65.42 29.68
C ALA A 341 19.63 66.31 28.82
N ALA A 342 19.38 67.62 28.80
CA ALA A 342 20.13 68.57 27.98
C ALA A 342 21.63 68.63 28.35
N ASP A 343 21.96 68.39 29.62
CA ASP A 343 23.33 68.29 30.14
C ASP A 343 24.04 66.97 29.78
N ARG A 344 23.30 65.98 29.24
CA ARG A 344 23.73 64.61 28.98
C ARG A 344 24.35 63.91 30.21
N GLN A 345 23.94 64.28 31.42
CA GLN A 345 24.35 63.63 32.68
C GLN A 345 23.31 62.65 33.24
N SER A 346 22.12 62.62 32.63
CA SER A 346 21.00 61.79 33.05
C SER A 346 20.05 61.43 31.91
N TYR A 347 19.21 60.42 32.12
CA TYR A 347 18.13 60.06 31.22
C TYR A 347 16.88 59.64 31.99
N GLN A 348 15.72 59.95 31.41
CA GLN A 348 14.43 59.42 31.82
C GLN A 348 14.05 58.25 30.90
N ALA A 349 13.35 57.25 31.44
CA ALA A 349 12.93 56.06 30.69
C ALA A 349 11.47 55.69 31.01
N ASP A 350 10.62 55.70 30.00
CA ASP A 350 9.23 55.25 30.05
C ASP A 350 9.16 53.79 29.56
N LEU A 351 8.67 52.84 30.35
CA LEU A 351 8.51 51.44 29.92
C LEU A 351 7.18 51.22 29.19
N PHE A 352 7.25 50.63 28.00
CA PHE A 352 6.10 50.22 27.20
C PHE A 352 6.00 48.69 27.13
N THR A 353 4.77 48.20 27.26
CA THR A 353 4.43 46.78 27.42
C THR A 353 3.29 46.40 26.45
N LYS A 354 2.78 45.17 26.55
CA LYS A 354 1.57 44.71 25.85
C LYS A 354 0.36 45.62 26.05
N LYS A 355 0.25 46.27 27.22
CA LYS A 355 -0.80 47.27 27.51
C LYS A 355 -0.75 48.49 26.58
N ASN A 356 0.38 48.71 25.89
CA ASN A 356 0.61 49.81 24.97
C ASN A 356 0.61 49.38 23.49
N GLY A 357 0.10 48.20 23.15
CA GLY A 357 -0.04 47.73 21.77
C GLY A 357 1.07 46.80 21.25
N LEU A 358 2.10 46.51 22.06
CA LEU A 358 3.02 45.40 21.76
C LEU A 358 2.27 44.05 21.82
N PRO A 359 2.65 43.02 21.03
CA PRO A 359 2.04 41.69 21.14
C PRO A 359 2.24 41.00 22.50
N SER A 360 3.42 41.20 23.08
CA SER A 360 3.94 40.53 24.27
C SER A 360 4.84 41.48 25.07
N ASP A 361 5.08 41.15 26.34
CA ASP A 361 6.02 41.88 27.21
C ASP A 361 7.48 41.42 27.03
N TYR A 362 7.71 40.28 26.39
CA TYR A 362 9.03 39.70 26.15
C TYR A 362 9.37 39.60 24.66
N GLN A 363 10.66 39.44 24.36
CA GLN A 363 11.21 39.28 22.99
C GLN A 363 10.80 40.40 22.02
N ASN A 364 10.83 41.65 22.50
CA ASN A 364 10.68 42.84 21.66
C ASN A 364 12.06 43.47 21.43
N PHE A 365 12.46 43.65 20.18
CA PHE A 365 13.81 44.12 19.80
C PHE A 365 13.71 45.37 18.93
N VAL A 366 14.55 46.38 19.18
CA VAL A 366 14.57 47.63 18.41
C VAL A 366 15.70 47.64 17.38
N PHE A 367 15.38 48.10 16.16
CA PHE A 367 16.31 48.22 15.04
C PHE A 367 15.99 49.46 14.21
N LYS A 368 16.97 49.98 13.47
CA LYS A 368 16.77 51.02 12.46
C LYS A 368 16.83 50.42 11.05
N ILE A 369 15.77 50.62 10.27
CA ILE A 369 15.58 50.12 8.89
C ILE A 369 14.95 51.22 8.04
N LYS A 370 15.51 51.53 6.88
CA LYS A 370 15.10 52.65 6.00
C LYS A 370 15.02 53.98 6.76
N ASP A 371 16.04 54.22 7.59
CA ASP A 371 16.13 55.30 8.59
C ASP A 371 14.98 55.39 9.62
N GLN A 372 14.06 54.42 9.64
CA GLN A 372 12.96 54.37 10.59
C GLN A 372 13.27 53.40 11.74
N VAL A 373 12.96 53.81 12.97
CA VAL A 373 13.01 52.89 14.12
C VAL A 373 11.80 51.96 14.06
N VAL A 374 12.09 50.66 14.01
CA VAL A 374 11.12 49.56 13.97
C VAL A 374 11.32 48.62 15.14
N PHE A 375 10.24 47.98 15.55
CA PHE A 375 10.21 47.06 16.69
C PHE A 375 9.88 45.66 16.19
N ALA A 376 10.86 44.77 16.22
CA ALA A 376 10.71 43.36 15.95
C ALA A 376 10.06 42.65 17.15
N THR A 377 9.05 41.82 16.87
CA THR A 377 8.20 41.17 17.89
C THR A 377 7.92 39.72 17.51
N GLU A 378 7.20 38.99 18.38
CA GLU A 378 6.68 37.64 18.07
C GLU A 378 5.70 37.58 16.88
N LYS A 379 5.10 38.71 16.45
CA LYS A 379 4.08 38.77 15.37
C LYS A 379 4.50 39.57 14.14
N GLY A 380 5.79 39.85 13.97
CA GLY A 380 6.32 40.68 12.89
C GLY A 380 6.77 42.06 13.38
N LEU A 381 6.75 43.05 12.49
CA LEU A 381 7.32 44.38 12.76
C LEU A 381 6.25 45.40 13.15
N TYR A 382 6.57 46.21 14.16
CA TYR A 382 5.74 47.27 14.72
C TYR A 382 6.44 48.62 14.63
N ARG A 383 5.66 49.70 14.67
CA ARG A 383 6.12 51.08 14.81
C ARG A 383 5.37 51.78 15.94
N TYR A 384 5.94 52.84 16.50
CA TYR A 384 5.29 53.64 17.54
C TYR A 384 4.45 54.77 16.93
N ASP A 385 3.14 54.77 17.17
CA ASP A 385 2.25 55.87 16.80
C ASP A 385 2.35 56.98 17.86
N TYR A 386 3.05 58.06 17.50
CA TYR A 386 3.25 59.21 18.38
C TYR A 386 1.98 60.00 18.72
N GLY A 387 0.92 59.91 17.91
CA GLY A 387 -0.35 60.59 18.16
C GLY A 387 -1.30 59.80 19.06
N LYS A 388 -1.21 58.46 19.01
CA LYS A 388 -2.02 57.55 19.85
C LYS A 388 -1.27 56.99 21.06
N HIS A 389 0.03 57.22 21.15
CA HIS A 389 0.94 56.70 22.18
C HIS A 389 1.01 55.17 22.31
N VAL A 390 0.75 54.44 21.21
CA VAL A 390 0.72 52.96 21.16
C VAL A 390 1.57 52.42 20.03
N PHE A 391 2.00 51.16 20.17
CA PHE A 391 2.62 50.40 19.08
C PHE A 391 1.54 49.87 18.13
N VAL A 392 1.80 49.97 16.83
CA VAL A 392 0.92 49.49 15.76
C VAL A 392 1.73 48.69 14.73
N PRO A 393 1.14 47.71 14.02
CA PRO A 393 1.83 46.98 12.96
C PRO A 393 2.41 47.92 11.90
N ALA A 394 3.65 47.66 11.48
CA ALA A 394 4.33 48.44 10.45
C ALA A 394 3.88 47.96 9.06
N LEU A 395 2.82 48.56 8.53
CA LEU A 395 2.12 48.12 7.31
C LEU A 395 3.02 48.05 6.06
N ASP A 396 4.11 48.82 6.04
CA ASP A 396 5.11 48.85 4.97
C ASP A 396 6.02 47.59 4.98
N PHE A 397 5.94 46.79 6.05
CA PHE A 397 6.76 45.60 6.32
C PHE A 397 5.91 44.33 6.58
N LYS A 398 4.67 44.28 6.07
CA LYS A 398 3.75 43.11 6.18
C LYS A 398 4.34 41.76 5.74
N VAL A 399 5.42 41.77 4.96
CA VAL A 399 6.17 40.57 4.59
C VAL A 399 6.66 39.76 5.80
N PHE A 400 6.81 40.40 6.96
CA PHE A 400 7.20 39.75 8.22
C PHE A 400 6.01 39.40 9.14
N ASP A 401 4.76 39.60 8.72
CA ASP A 401 3.58 39.32 9.55
C ASP A 401 3.58 37.85 9.99
N GLY A 402 3.41 37.62 11.30
CA GLY A 402 3.46 36.28 11.90
C GLY A 402 4.86 35.66 12.06
N LEU A 403 5.94 36.35 11.69
CA LEU A 403 7.31 35.91 11.99
C LEU A 403 7.78 36.46 13.34
N THR A 404 8.35 35.58 14.18
CA THR A 404 9.07 35.98 15.39
C THR A 404 10.48 36.43 15.04
N ILE A 405 10.67 37.75 14.89
CA ILE A 405 11.94 38.36 14.49
C ILE A 405 12.78 38.71 15.73
N ARG A 406 14.06 38.33 15.72
CA ARG A 406 15.03 38.60 16.80
C ARG A 406 16.14 39.58 16.40
N TYR A 407 16.45 39.64 15.10
CA TYR A 407 17.49 40.49 14.54
C TYR A 407 17.06 41.01 13.17
N LEU A 408 17.43 42.25 12.86
CA LEU A 408 17.26 42.87 11.54
C LEU A 408 18.54 43.60 11.14
N LYS A 409 18.87 43.54 9.85
CA LYS A 409 19.93 44.33 9.23
C LYS A 409 19.56 44.67 7.78
N GLU A 410 19.55 45.95 7.46
CA GLU A 410 19.46 46.41 6.07
C GLU A 410 20.84 46.36 5.38
N ASP A 411 20.85 45.95 4.11
CA ASP A 411 22.02 45.99 3.23
C ASP A 411 21.98 47.17 2.23
N GLN A 412 23.06 47.34 1.46
CA GLN A 412 23.20 48.45 0.51
C GLN A 412 22.22 48.40 -0.68
N ASP A 413 21.63 47.23 -0.96
CA ASP A 413 20.64 47.03 -2.03
C ASP A 413 19.19 47.25 -1.50
N GLY A 414 19.02 47.55 -0.20
CA GLY A 414 17.73 47.77 0.46
C GLY A 414 17.01 46.48 0.90
N ASN A 415 17.69 45.33 0.83
CA ASN A 415 17.16 44.08 1.36
C ASN A 415 17.27 44.09 2.89
N ILE A 416 16.34 43.41 3.56
CA ILE A 416 16.32 43.31 5.02
C ILE A 416 16.65 41.88 5.42
N TRP A 417 17.88 41.68 5.89
CA TRP A 417 18.34 40.44 6.49
C TRP A 417 17.75 40.28 7.90
N PHE A 418 17.35 39.05 8.25
CA PHE A 418 16.67 38.79 9.52
C PHE A 418 17.05 37.45 10.14
N CYS A 419 17.03 37.40 11.47
CA CYS A 419 17.06 36.15 12.23
C CYS A 419 15.74 35.93 12.98
N THR A 420 15.34 34.67 13.08
CA THR A 420 14.27 34.16 13.93
C THR A 420 14.88 33.21 15.00
N ASN A 421 14.06 32.56 15.83
CA ASN A 421 14.56 31.63 16.86
C ASN A 421 15.51 30.54 16.35
N LYS A 422 15.32 30.04 15.11
CA LYS A 422 16.15 28.99 14.50
C LYS A 422 16.58 29.25 13.06
N SER A 423 15.91 30.15 12.32
CA SER A 423 16.16 30.33 10.89
C SER A 423 16.65 31.74 10.56
N VAL A 424 17.55 31.82 9.58
CA VAL A 424 18.02 33.06 8.97
C VAL A 424 17.35 33.23 7.61
N GLY A 425 17.08 34.48 7.23
CA GLY A 425 16.53 34.81 5.93
C GLY A 425 16.84 36.23 5.49
N VAL A 426 16.38 36.57 4.31
CA VAL A 426 16.40 37.91 3.75
C VAL A 426 15.07 38.22 3.09
N ALA A 427 14.50 39.38 3.41
CA ALA A 427 13.44 39.98 2.64
C ALA A 427 14.10 40.75 1.49
N GLN A 428 14.12 40.14 0.31
CA GLN A 428 14.68 40.72 -0.91
C GLN A 428 13.75 41.84 -1.39
N PHE A 429 14.31 43.02 -1.67
CA PHE A 429 13.54 44.18 -2.13
C PHE A 429 13.33 44.14 -3.64
N ASP A 430 12.09 44.19 -4.11
CA ASP A 430 11.79 44.47 -5.51
C ASP A 430 11.57 45.99 -5.70
N PRO A 431 12.51 46.72 -6.35
CA PRO A 431 12.35 48.14 -6.60
C PRO A 431 11.21 48.48 -7.58
N LYS A 432 10.72 47.51 -8.39
CA LYS A 432 9.60 47.74 -9.32
C LYS A 432 8.25 47.71 -8.59
N GLY A 433 7.97 46.66 -7.83
CA GLY A 433 6.78 46.54 -7.00
C GLY A 433 6.82 47.39 -5.72
N LYS A 434 8.01 47.83 -5.29
CA LYS A 434 8.29 48.36 -3.94
C LYS A 434 7.89 47.39 -2.82
N THR A 435 7.93 46.10 -3.12
CA THR A 435 7.53 45.00 -2.25
C THR A 435 8.74 44.20 -1.80
N TYR A 436 8.52 43.28 -0.87
CA TYR A 436 9.53 42.36 -0.37
C TYR A 436 9.14 40.90 -0.65
N GLN A 437 10.11 40.08 -1.03
CA GLN A 437 9.97 38.63 -1.13
C GLN A 437 10.88 37.95 -0.10
N LEU A 438 10.33 37.03 0.71
CA LEU A 438 11.15 36.25 1.64
C LEU A 438 11.95 35.17 0.92
N VAL A 439 13.25 35.16 1.17
CA VAL A 439 14.15 34.03 0.94
C VAL A 439 14.61 33.53 2.30
N LYS A 440 14.46 32.23 2.56
CA LYS A 440 14.96 31.56 3.78
C LYS A 440 16.13 30.66 3.44
N PHE A 441 17.01 30.47 4.42
CA PHE A 441 18.18 29.61 4.31
C PHE A 441 18.08 28.44 5.30
N PRO A 442 17.24 27.42 5.02
CA PRO A 442 17.13 26.25 5.91
C PRO A 442 18.46 25.46 6.03
N GLU A 443 19.40 25.67 5.12
CA GLU A 443 20.80 25.19 5.21
C GLU A 443 21.59 25.78 6.38
N MET A 444 21.05 26.78 7.07
CA MET A 444 21.62 27.39 8.27
C MET A 444 20.69 27.24 9.49
N GLU A 445 19.62 26.44 9.41
CA GLU A 445 18.66 26.32 10.51
C GLU A 445 19.32 25.70 11.75
N GLY A 446 19.20 26.39 12.89
CA GLY A 446 19.82 26.01 14.16
C GLY A 446 21.32 26.28 14.26
N MET A 447 21.95 26.91 13.25
CA MET A 447 23.38 27.26 13.32
C MET A 447 23.65 28.65 13.89
N ASN A 448 22.68 29.57 13.82
CA ASN A 448 22.83 30.94 14.30
C ASN A 448 22.93 30.99 15.83
N THR A 449 23.80 31.85 16.37
CA THR A 449 23.93 32.00 17.82
C THR A 449 22.65 32.60 18.41
N SER A 450 21.72 31.78 18.90
CA SER A 450 20.38 32.24 19.29
C SER A 450 20.44 33.31 20.40
N GLY A 451 19.97 34.52 20.10
CA GLY A 451 20.06 35.66 21.02
C GLY A 451 21.38 36.42 21.01
N PHE A 452 22.37 35.97 20.24
CA PHE A 452 23.51 36.77 19.78
C PHE A 452 23.60 36.80 18.25
N ASP A 453 22.41 36.81 17.65
CA ASP A 453 22.18 36.98 16.22
C ASP A 453 22.88 38.26 15.71
N HIS A 454 23.72 38.11 14.69
CA HIS A 454 24.41 39.23 14.03
C HIS A 454 24.70 38.89 12.56
N ILE A 455 24.44 39.85 11.66
CA ILE A 455 24.71 39.71 10.22
C ILE A 455 25.49 40.94 9.75
N ASN A 456 26.69 40.71 9.21
CA ASN A 456 27.50 41.74 8.56
C ASN A 456 27.37 41.61 7.03
N THR A 457 26.69 42.59 6.43
CA THR A 457 26.38 42.66 5.00
C THR A 457 27.41 43.52 4.26
N TYR A 458 28.64 43.01 4.08
CA TYR A 458 29.72 43.79 3.48
C TYR A 458 29.45 44.13 2.01
N ASP A 459 29.05 43.12 1.23
CA ASP A 459 28.49 43.27 -0.11
C ASP A 459 27.64 42.02 -0.45
N LYS A 460 26.91 42.04 -1.57
CA LYS A 460 26.06 40.92 -2.04
C LYS A 460 26.79 39.58 -2.31
N ASN A 461 28.12 39.58 -2.36
CA ASN A 461 28.97 38.40 -2.52
C ASN A 461 29.60 37.96 -1.18
N ASN A 462 29.51 38.78 -0.13
CA ASN A 462 30.21 38.61 1.14
C ASN A 462 29.31 39.01 2.32
N ILE A 463 28.32 38.17 2.61
CA ILE A 463 27.48 38.27 3.80
C ILE A 463 28.06 37.34 4.87
N TYR A 464 28.21 37.84 6.10
CA TYR A 464 28.79 37.10 7.22
C TYR A 464 27.81 36.99 8.39
N ILE A 465 27.33 35.78 8.65
CA ILE A 465 26.29 35.46 9.64
C ILE A 465 26.96 34.76 10.82
N VAL A 466 26.78 35.30 12.02
CA VAL A 466 27.34 34.74 13.26
C VAL A 466 26.70 33.39 13.62
N ALA A 467 27.51 32.43 14.06
CA ALA A 467 27.09 31.05 14.30
C ALA A 467 27.67 30.45 15.61
N GLU A 468 27.02 29.41 16.14
CA GLU A 468 27.35 28.80 17.44
C GLU A 468 28.79 28.24 17.53
N LYS A 469 29.38 27.87 16.39
CA LYS A 469 30.76 27.35 16.26
C LYS A 469 31.63 28.20 15.31
N GLY A 470 31.27 29.48 15.13
CA GLY A 470 32.09 30.44 14.40
C GLY A 470 31.29 31.45 13.62
N ILE A 471 31.47 31.43 12.29
CA ILE A 471 30.77 32.33 11.37
C ILE A 471 30.50 31.63 10.04
N ILE A 472 29.37 31.93 9.42
CA ILE A 472 28.98 31.45 8.10
C ILE A 472 29.21 32.58 7.11
N HIS A 473 29.93 32.32 6.03
CA HIS A 473 30.00 33.20 4.86
C HIS A 473 28.96 32.74 3.82
N LEU A 474 28.26 33.71 3.25
CA LEU A 474 27.26 33.54 2.20
C LEU A 474 27.58 34.49 1.04
N ASN A 475 27.81 33.92 -0.15
CA ASN A 475 27.78 34.66 -1.41
C ASN A 475 26.35 34.65 -1.96
N TYR A 476 25.55 35.65 -1.57
CA TYR A 476 24.13 35.71 -1.90
C TYR A 476 23.87 35.86 -3.42
N GLU A 477 24.69 36.65 -4.12
CA GLU A 477 24.61 36.74 -5.59
C GLU A 477 24.84 35.37 -6.27
N LYS A 478 25.78 34.57 -5.76
CA LYS A 478 26.03 33.21 -6.25
C LYS A 478 24.86 32.29 -5.89
N TYR A 479 24.38 32.31 -4.65
CA TYR A 479 23.25 31.51 -4.18
C TYR A 479 22.00 31.68 -5.05
N ILE A 480 21.64 32.92 -5.41
CA ILE A 480 20.50 33.21 -6.29
C ILE A 480 20.78 32.84 -7.76
N LYS A 481 22.02 32.93 -8.25
CA LYS A 481 22.39 32.51 -9.63
C LYS A 481 22.50 31.00 -9.79
N GLU A 482 22.89 30.29 -8.75
CA GLU A 482 23.02 28.83 -8.70
C GLU A 482 21.71 28.13 -8.34
N ALA A 483 20.64 28.90 -8.14
CA ALA A 483 19.26 28.46 -8.11
C ALA A 483 18.89 27.77 -9.44
N ARG A 484 19.26 26.48 -9.55
CA ARG A 484 18.89 25.58 -10.63
C ARG A 484 17.61 24.86 -10.25
N LYS A 485 16.74 24.65 -11.23
CA LYS A 485 15.62 23.71 -11.08
C LYS A 485 16.17 22.36 -10.60
N PRO A 486 15.71 21.83 -9.45
CA PRO A 486 16.16 20.54 -8.97
C PRO A 486 15.74 19.44 -9.94
N THR A 487 16.38 18.28 -9.85
CA THR A 487 16.08 17.11 -10.71
C THR A 487 15.54 15.99 -9.86
N VAL A 488 14.29 15.57 -10.08
CA VAL A 488 13.76 14.37 -9.42
C VAL A 488 14.17 13.12 -10.19
N LEU A 489 14.64 12.12 -9.45
CA LEU A 489 14.96 10.78 -9.93
C LEU A 489 13.96 9.81 -9.30
N LEU A 490 13.34 8.95 -10.09
CA LEU A 490 12.69 7.76 -9.55
C LEU A 490 13.79 6.73 -9.29
N SER A 491 14.01 6.33 -8.04
CA SER A 491 15.14 5.51 -7.62
C SER A 491 14.87 4.02 -7.85
N HIS A 492 13.70 3.55 -7.40
CA HIS A 492 13.20 2.20 -7.65
C HIS A 492 11.68 2.13 -7.45
N VAL A 493 11.06 1.10 -8.02
CA VAL A 493 9.66 0.72 -7.79
C VAL A 493 9.62 -0.74 -7.36
N THR A 494 9.06 -0.97 -6.17
CA THR A 494 8.88 -2.30 -5.57
C THR A 494 7.41 -2.65 -5.57
N VAL A 495 7.08 -3.85 -6.01
CA VAL A 495 5.74 -4.44 -5.88
C VAL A 495 5.74 -5.39 -4.69
N LYS A 496 4.73 -5.27 -3.84
CA LYS A 496 4.53 -6.11 -2.66
C LYS A 496 3.36 -7.07 -2.87
N SER A 497 3.58 -8.33 -2.48
CA SER A 497 2.61 -9.42 -2.55
C SER A 497 3.01 -10.46 -1.49
N SER A 498 3.08 -11.75 -1.82
CA SER A 498 3.66 -12.77 -0.91
C SER A 498 5.20 -12.76 -0.85
N ARG A 499 5.86 -12.14 -1.84
CA ARG A 499 7.29 -11.78 -1.86
C ARG A 499 7.43 -10.43 -2.55
N ASP A 500 8.29 -9.57 -2.02
CA ASP A 500 8.57 -8.27 -2.63
C ASP A 500 9.45 -8.47 -3.89
N SER A 501 9.16 -7.70 -4.95
CA SER A 501 9.91 -7.73 -6.22
C SER A 501 10.17 -6.32 -6.71
N ILE A 502 11.41 -6.01 -7.08
CA ILE A 502 11.79 -4.75 -7.73
C ILE A 502 11.44 -4.86 -9.22
N ILE A 503 10.47 -4.07 -9.68
CA ILE A 503 10.06 -4.02 -11.11
C ILE A 503 10.76 -2.91 -11.89
N PHE A 504 11.41 -1.99 -11.19
CA PHE A 504 12.24 -0.93 -11.77
C PHE A 504 13.30 -0.50 -10.76
N ALA A 505 14.55 -0.34 -11.20
CA ALA A 505 15.62 0.28 -10.42
C ALA A 505 16.60 1.01 -11.34
N GLY A 506 17.09 2.15 -10.88
CA GLY A 506 18.00 3.02 -11.64
C GLY A 506 17.28 4.21 -12.27
N TYR A 507 17.98 4.90 -13.18
CA TYR A 507 17.50 6.13 -13.82
C TYR A 507 17.25 5.89 -15.30
N PHE A 508 16.19 6.47 -15.87
CA PHE A 508 16.00 6.52 -17.32
C PHE A 508 17.05 7.44 -17.94
N PRO A 509 18.04 6.94 -18.70
CA PRO A 509 19.02 7.82 -19.32
C PRO A 509 18.34 8.69 -20.37
N LYS A 510 18.32 10.03 -20.19
CA LYS A 510 18.21 10.94 -21.34
C LYS A 510 19.35 10.59 -22.29
N ASN A 511 19.02 10.22 -23.53
CA ASN A 511 19.88 9.42 -24.41
C ASN A 511 21.32 9.98 -24.56
N LEU A 512 22.31 9.08 -24.49
CA LEU A 512 23.71 9.33 -24.91
C LEU A 512 23.89 9.52 -26.43
N SER A 513 22.79 9.68 -27.16
CA SER A 513 22.70 9.95 -28.60
C SER A 513 21.49 10.86 -28.80
N GLY A 514 21.70 12.06 -29.36
CA GLY A 514 20.72 13.16 -29.39
C GLY A 514 19.50 12.99 -30.31
N ASN A 515 18.83 11.83 -30.25
CA ASN A 515 17.50 11.62 -30.81
C ASN A 515 16.53 11.33 -29.66
N ASP A 516 15.40 12.05 -29.63
CA ASP A 516 14.31 11.89 -28.65
C ASP A 516 13.47 10.62 -28.86
N LYS A 517 14.12 9.48 -29.12
CA LYS A 517 13.52 8.19 -28.78
C LYS A 517 13.47 8.10 -27.27
N LYS A 518 12.34 8.53 -26.69
CA LYS A 518 11.83 7.92 -25.46
C LYS A 518 12.07 6.42 -25.60
N LEU A 519 12.90 5.83 -24.74
CA LEU A 519 12.93 4.38 -24.64
C LEU A 519 11.50 3.97 -24.26
N ASN A 520 10.84 3.26 -25.17
CA ASN A 520 9.61 2.56 -24.88
C ASN A 520 9.96 1.44 -23.89
N ALA A 521 10.08 1.81 -22.61
CA ALA A 521 9.78 0.87 -21.55
C ALA A 521 8.29 0.54 -21.74
N GLU A 522 8.01 -0.64 -22.27
CA GLU A 522 6.65 -1.16 -22.36
C GLU A 522 6.04 -1.06 -20.96
N GLU A 523 4.94 -0.32 -20.80
CA GLU A 523 4.33 -0.11 -19.47
C GLU A 523 3.95 -1.48 -18.89
N PRO A 524 4.58 -1.93 -17.80
CA PRO A 524 4.48 -3.33 -17.38
C PRO A 524 3.04 -3.67 -17.01
N GLN A 525 2.56 -4.77 -17.61
CA GLN A 525 1.27 -5.36 -17.29
C GLN A 525 1.46 -6.37 -16.16
N LEU A 526 0.85 -6.07 -15.02
CA LEU A 526 1.03 -6.78 -13.77
C LEU A 526 -0.26 -7.53 -13.41
N ALA A 527 -0.12 -8.73 -12.86
CA ALA A 527 -1.27 -9.56 -12.45
C ALA A 527 -2.04 -8.92 -11.28
N SER A 528 -3.32 -9.28 -11.10
CA SER A 528 -4.19 -8.64 -10.10
C SER A 528 -3.75 -8.81 -8.64
N ASN A 529 -2.84 -9.74 -8.34
CA ASN A 529 -2.23 -9.95 -7.01
C ASN A 529 -0.98 -9.10 -6.77
N LEU A 530 -0.55 -8.34 -7.78
CA LEU A 530 0.58 -7.41 -7.78
C LEU A 530 0.04 -5.97 -7.72
N ASN A 531 -0.77 -5.69 -6.70
CA ASN A 531 -1.59 -4.49 -6.59
C ASN A 531 -1.11 -3.47 -5.53
N SER A 532 0.03 -3.74 -4.89
CA SER A 532 0.59 -2.89 -3.85
C SER A 532 2.01 -2.47 -4.26
N PHE A 533 2.27 -1.17 -4.26
CA PHE A 533 3.44 -0.54 -4.86
C PHE A 533 4.10 0.41 -3.87
N GLN A 534 5.44 0.37 -3.80
CA GLN A 534 6.25 1.36 -3.11
C GLN A 534 7.17 2.04 -4.14
N PHE A 535 7.02 3.35 -4.27
CA PHE A 535 7.83 4.22 -5.13
C PHE A 535 8.85 4.94 -4.25
N ALA A 536 10.13 4.75 -4.51
CA ALA A 536 11.20 5.51 -3.90
C ALA A 536 11.78 6.49 -4.93
N PHE A 537 11.97 7.74 -4.53
CA PHE A 537 12.46 8.82 -5.39
C PHE A 537 13.52 9.64 -4.63
N SER A 538 14.25 10.50 -5.35
CA SER A 538 15.34 11.30 -4.78
C SER A 538 15.61 12.55 -5.62
N SER A 539 16.47 13.44 -5.12
CA SER A 539 17.12 14.49 -5.90
C SER A 539 18.64 14.33 -5.73
N PRO A 540 19.49 14.55 -6.75
CA PRO A 540 20.93 14.66 -6.58
C PRO A 540 21.26 16.07 -6.05
N SER A 541 20.66 16.42 -4.90
CA SER A 541 20.59 17.73 -4.23
C SER A 541 21.82 18.17 -3.44
N TYR A 542 22.93 17.44 -3.54
CA TYR A 542 23.96 17.33 -2.49
C TYR A 542 24.45 18.68 -1.93
N GLY A 543 24.27 18.86 -0.62
CA GLY A 543 24.63 20.08 0.10
C GLY A 543 24.46 19.95 1.62
N ILE A 544 24.85 20.96 2.38
CA ILE A 544 25.07 20.84 3.83
C ILE A 544 23.76 20.51 4.61
N HIS A 545 22.59 21.02 4.20
CA HIS A 545 21.29 20.46 4.63
C HIS A 545 20.22 20.54 3.53
N GLU A 546 20.01 19.44 2.80
CA GLU A 546 18.95 19.35 1.78
C GLU A 546 17.55 19.51 2.37
N HIS A 547 16.92 20.65 2.10
CA HIS A 547 15.49 20.90 2.35
C HIS A 547 14.73 20.94 1.03
N VAL A 548 14.87 19.87 0.25
CA VAL A 548 14.02 19.63 -0.92
C VAL A 548 12.69 19.03 -0.47
N GLU A 549 11.59 19.45 -1.11
CA GLU A 549 10.26 18.89 -0.85
C GLU A 549 9.73 18.24 -2.11
N PHE A 550 9.14 17.07 -1.96
CA PHE A 550 8.51 16.30 -3.02
C PHE A 550 7.00 16.48 -2.99
N SER A 551 6.40 16.42 -4.17
CA SER A 551 4.96 16.31 -4.37
C SER A 551 4.73 15.23 -5.43
N TYR A 552 3.76 14.36 -5.21
CA TYR A 552 3.48 13.20 -6.05
C TYR A 552 1.99 13.07 -6.39
N GLN A 553 1.67 12.31 -7.43
CA GLN A 553 0.31 11.97 -7.83
C GLN A 553 0.30 10.62 -8.53
N LEU A 554 -0.65 9.73 -8.20
CA LEU A 554 -0.94 8.53 -8.98
C LEU A 554 -2.13 8.79 -9.90
N VAL A 555 -1.87 9.20 -11.14
CA VAL A 555 -2.92 9.42 -12.14
C VAL A 555 -3.65 8.10 -12.39
N GLY A 556 -4.98 8.13 -12.28
CA GLY A 556 -5.85 6.95 -12.25
C GLY A 556 -6.35 6.56 -10.84
N TYR A 557 -5.84 7.22 -9.80
CA TYR A 557 -6.25 7.01 -8.39
C TYR A 557 -6.40 8.33 -7.61
N ASP A 558 -5.41 9.23 -7.69
CA ASP A 558 -5.40 10.52 -7.00
C ASP A 558 -5.95 11.65 -7.90
N GLU A 559 -6.91 12.43 -7.39
CA GLU A 559 -7.46 13.60 -8.10
C GLU A 559 -6.45 14.76 -8.23
N ASN A 560 -5.69 15.01 -7.17
CA ASN A 560 -4.79 16.16 -7.04
C ASN A 560 -3.38 15.71 -6.63
N TRP A 561 -2.41 16.60 -6.86
CA TRP A 561 -1.05 16.45 -6.32
C TRP A 561 -1.05 16.44 -4.78
N SER A 562 -0.19 15.63 -4.18
CA SER A 562 0.03 15.65 -2.74
C SER A 562 0.53 17.03 -2.27
N PRO A 563 0.29 17.38 -0.99
CA PRO A 563 1.06 18.42 -0.32
C PRO A 563 2.57 18.19 -0.48
N TRP A 564 3.33 19.28 -0.43
CA TRP A 564 4.79 19.23 -0.43
C TRP A 564 5.29 18.67 0.91
N ALA A 565 6.22 17.72 0.86
CA ALA A 565 6.82 17.12 2.05
C ALA A 565 8.24 16.62 1.78
N HIS A 566 9.08 16.53 2.82
CA HIS A 566 10.44 15.99 2.72
C HIS A 566 10.51 14.45 2.56
N VAL A 567 9.37 13.76 2.48
CA VAL A 567 9.32 12.29 2.37
C VAL A 567 9.65 11.87 0.94
N SER A 568 10.71 11.07 0.79
CA SER A 568 11.26 10.60 -0.49
C SER A 568 10.68 9.25 -0.97
N GLU A 569 9.58 8.81 -0.36
CA GLU A 569 8.88 7.57 -0.71
C GLU A 569 7.36 7.71 -0.65
N LYS A 570 6.67 6.84 -1.40
CA LYS A 570 5.21 6.69 -1.34
C LYS A 570 4.80 5.25 -1.56
N SER A 571 3.96 4.72 -0.67
CA SER A 571 3.27 3.44 -0.86
C SER A 571 1.80 3.64 -1.24
N TYR A 572 1.30 2.77 -2.14
CA TYR A 572 -0.11 2.54 -2.44
C TYR A 572 -0.41 1.06 -2.24
N THR A 573 -1.55 0.73 -1.66
CA THR A 573 -1.96 -0.66 -1.38
C THR A 573 -3.32 -0.95 -2.00
N ASN A 574 -3.55 -2.22 -2.37
CA ASN A 574 -4.83 -2.70 -2.92
C ASN A 574 -5.37 -1.87 -4.10
N LEU A 575 -4.51 -1.44 -5.02
CA LEU A 575 -4.94 -0.73 -6.22
C LEU A 575 -5.89 -1.61 -7.07
N PRO A 576 -7.02 -1.06 -7.55
CA PRO A 576 -7.90 -1.77 -8.49
C PRO A 576 -7.19 -2.17 -9.80
N SER A 577 -7.85 -3.01 -10.61
CA SER A 577 -7.40 -3.24 -11.98
C SER A 577 -7.63 -1.99 -12.84
N GLY A 578 -6.58 -1.49 -13.49
CA GLY A 578 -6.61 -0.23 -14.22
C GLY A 578 -5.25 0.18 -14.77
N HIS A 579 -5.23 1.30 -15.49
CA HIS A 579 -4.02 1.93 -16.01
C HIS A 579 -3.62 3.05 -15.06
N TYR A 580 -2.36 3.06 -14.62
CA TYR A 580 -1.86 4.00 -13.63
C TYR A 580 -0.59 4.68 -14.11
N ARG A 581 -0.42 5.95 -13.74
CA ARG A 581 0.84 6.66 -13.95
C ARG A 581 1.24 7.41 -12.69
N PHE A 582 2.24 6.88 -12.00
CA PHE A 582 2.87 7.58 -10.89
C PHE A 582 3.65 8.76 -11.43
N GLN A 583 3.47 9.92 -10.82
CA GLN A 583 4.16 11.17 -11.14
C GLN A 583 4.76 11.76 -9.88
N VAL A 584 5.97 12.28 -9.98
CA VAL A 584 6.65 12.97 -8.88
C VAL A 584 7.41 14.19 -9.40
N LYS A 585 7.42 15.25 -8.60
CA LYS A 585 8.19 16.49 -8.80
C LYS A 585 8.81 16.91 -7.48
N VAL A 586 9.92 17.63 -7.55
CA VAL A 586 10.63 18.15 -6.38
C VAL A 586 10.77 19.67 -6.49
N ARG A 587 10.75 20.38 -5.35
CA ARG A 587 11.06 21.80 -5.26
C ARG A 587 12.21 22.07 -4.29
N ASN A 588 12.95 23.14 -4.54
CA ASN A 588 13.94 23.68 -3.60
C ASN A 588 13.33 24.80 -2.73
N ASN A 589 14.10 25.25 -1.75
CA ASN A 589 13.81 26.40 -0.87
C ASN A 589 13.56 27.73 -1.60
N LEU A 590 14.05 27.87 -2.84
CA LEU A 590 13.77 29.00 -3.73
C LEU A 590 12.49 28.81 -4.58
N ASN A 591 11.65 27.82 -4.22
CA ASN A 591 10.39 27.45 -4.90
C ASN A 591 10.54 27.07 -6.39
N GLN A 592 11.74 26.72 -6.84
CA GLN A 592 11.95 26.23 -8.19
C GLN A 592 11.58 24.75 -8.25
N ILE A 593 10.71 24.40 -9.21
CA ILE A 593 10.15 23.05 -9.37
C ILE A 593 10.85 22.33 -10.52
N SER A 594 11.08 21.03 -10.36
CA SER A 594 11.67 20.13 -11.35
C SER A 594 10.75 19.88 -12.57
N GLU A 595 11.31 19.26 -13.61
CA GLU A 595 10.49 18.47 -14.54
C GLU A 595 9.79 17.34 -13.78
N VAL A 596 8.61 16.90 -14.24
CA VAL A 596 7.89 15.75 -13.65
C VAL A 596 8.53 14.46 -14.13
N SER A 597 8.97 13.62 -13.19
CA SER A 597 9.30 12.21 -13.47
C SER A 597 8.03 11.38 -13.43
N SER A 598 7.86 10.46 -14.37
CA SER A 598 6.64 9.65 -14.50
C SER A 598 6.93 8.18 -14.81
N TYR A 599 6.18 7.28 -14.18
CA TYR A 599 6.26 5.83 -14.41
C TYR A 599 4.85 5.27 -14.63
N GLY A 600 4.60 4.69 -15.80
CA GLY A 600 3.33 4.08 -16.17
C GLY A 600 3.34 2.57 -15.96
N PHE A 601 2.22 2.01 -15.50
CA PHE A 601 2.02 0.56 -15.30
C PHE A 601 0.53 0.22 -15.37
N THR A 602 0.20 -1.04 -15.65
CA THR A 602 -1.19 -1.51 -15.75
C THR A 602 -1.42 -2.72 -14.87
N ILE A 603 -2.47 -2.70 -14.05
CA ILE A 603 -2.91 -3.86 -13.25
C ILE A 603 -4.04 -4.56 -13.99
N LEU A 604 -3.78 -5.80 -14.42
CA LEU A 604 -4.75 -6.62 -15.14
C LEU A 604 -5.91 -7.07 -14.22
N PRO A 605 -7.14 -7.23 -14.74
CA PRO A 605 -8.25 -7.77 -13.97
C PRO A 605 -8.01 -9.23 -13.58
N PRO A 606 -8.52 -9.70 -12.42
CA PRO A 606 -8.45 -11.09 -12.03
C PRO A 606 -9.05 -12.03 -13.08
N TRP A 607 -8.47 -13.23 -13.23
CA TRP A 607 -8.91 -14.22 -14.23
C TRP A 607 -10.39 -14.61 -14.11
N TYR A 608 -10.95 -14.60 -12.90
CA TYR A 608 -12.36 -14.90 -12.63
C TYR A 608 -13.33 -13.77 -13.05
N LEU A 609 -12.81 -12.56 -13.33
CA LEU A 609 -13.56 -11.44 -13.92
C LEU A 609 -13.37 -11.32 -15.44
N SER A 610 -12.57 -12.21 -16.05
CA SER A 610 -12.37 -12.28 -17.50
C SER A 610 -13.68 -12.57 -18.25
N PHE A 611 -13.71 -12.22 -19.53
CA PHE A 611 -14.84 -12.51 -20.42
C PHE A 611 -15.19 -14.01 -20.46
N TRP A 612 -14.17 -14.88 -20.54
CA TRP A 612 -14.36 -16.33 -20.55
C TRP A 612 -14.90 -16.88 -19.22
N ALA A 613 -14.45 -16.36 -18.08
CA ALA A 613 -14.99 -16.74 -16.78
C ALA A 613 -16.48 -16.35 -16.65
N LYS A 614 -16.85 -15.15 -17.09
CA LYS A 614 -18.26 -14.70 -17.15
C LYS A 614 -19.11 -15.61 -18.04
N LEU A 615 -18.61 -16.01 -19.21
CA LEU A 615 -19.28 -16.97 -20.10
C LEU A 615 -19.50 -18.33 -19.41
N ILE A 616 -18.48 -18.85 -18.72
CA ILE A 616 -18.57 -20.10 -17.94
C ILE A 616 -19.59 -19.97 -16.81
N TYR A 617 -19.67 -18.84 -16.10
CA TYR A 617 -20.68 -18.61 -15.06
C TYR A 617 -22.11 -18.58 -15.63
N VAL A 618 -22.33 -17.99 -16.80
CA VAL A 618 -23.62 -18.03 -17.50
C VAL A 618 -23.98 -19.46 -17.89
N ILE A 619 -23.03 -20.24 -18.41
CA ILE A 619 -23.22 -21.65 -18.78
C ILE A 619 -23.53 -22.51 -17.55
N LEU A 620 -22.75 -22.37 -16.46
CA LEU A 620 -22.99 -23.08 -15.20
C LEU A 620 -24.31 -22.68 -14.55
N GLY A 621 -24.70 -21.40 -14.60
CA GLY A 621 -26.02 -20.92 -14.18
C GLY A 621 -27.13 -21.56 -15.00
N GLY A 622 -26.97 -21.64 -16.33
CA GLY A 622 -27.88 -22.35 -17.23
C GLY A 622 -28.00 -23.84 -16.89
N PHE A 623 -26.88 -24.52 -16.63
CA PHE A 623 -26.88 -25.93 -16.18
C PHE A 623 -27.48 -26.10 -14.78
N ALA A 624 -27.30 -25.16 -13.86
CA ALA A 624 -27.91 -25.21 -12.53
C ALA A 624 -29.43 -25.02 -12.61
N VAL A 625 -29.91 -24.10 -13.46
CA VAL A 625 -31.34 -23.92 -13.75
C VAL A 625 -31.92 -25.14 -14.45
N TYR A 626 -31.24 -25.70 -15.46
CA TYR A 626 -31.65 -26.94 -16.13
C TYR A 626 -31.64 -28.15 -15.17
N GLY A 627 -30.64 -28.25 -14.30
CA GLY A 627 -30.54 -29.23 -13.22
C GLY A 627 -31.70 -29.09 -12.25
N PHE A 628 -32.03 -27.88 -11.81
CA PHE A 628 -33.18 -27.59 -10.98
C PHE A 628 -34.50 -28.01 -11.66
N PHE A 629 -34.71 -27.65 -12.92
CA PHE A 629 -35.90 -28.07 -13.68
C PHE A 629 -36.00 -29.58 -13.86
N THR A 630 -34.88 -30.27 -14.12
CA THR A 630 -34.88 -31.74 -14.28
C THR A 630 -35.05 -32.47 -12.96
N ILE A 631 -34.44 -32.00 -11.87
CA ILE A 631 -34.64 -32.50 -10.50
C ILE A 631 -36.09 -32.27 -10.06
N GLN A 632 -36.65 -31.07 -10.25
CA GLN A 632 -38.07 -30.81 -10.00
C GLN A 632 -38.95 -31.77 -10.81
N LYS A 633 -38.71 -31.90 -12.13
CA LYS A 633 -39.46 -32.84 -12.99
C LYS A 633 -39.37 -34.31 -12.50
N GLN A 634 -38.24 -34.72 -11.91
CA GLN A 634 -38.10 -36.04 -11.28
C GLN A 634 -38.82 -36.13 -9.93
N ILE A 635 -38.72 -35.11 -9.06
CA ILE A 635 -39.43 -35.05 -7.78
C ILE A 635 -40.94 -35.10 -8.01
N TRP A 636 -41.46 -34.30 -8.95
CA TRP A 636 -42.88 -34.28 -9.31
C TRP A 636 -43.34 -35.63 -9.90
N LYS A 637 -42.51 -36.29 -10.71
CA LYS A 637 -42.79 -37.67 -11.16
C LYS A 637 -42.83 -38.67 -10.00
N ARG A 638 -41.89 -38.59 -9.04
CA ARG A 638 -41.85 -39.47 -7.86
C ARG A 638 -43.03 -39.22 -6.92
N GLN A 639 -43.38 -37.95 -6.68
CA GLN A 639 -44.57 -37.57 -5.93
C GLN A 639 -45.84 -38.08 -6.61
N ARG A 640 -45.99 -37.86 -7.93
CA ARG A 640 -47.12 -38.39 -8.70
C ARG A 640 -47.24 -39.91 -8.59
N LEU A 641 -46.14 -40.66 -8.71
CA LEU A 641 -46.15 -42.12 -8.55
C LEU A 641 -46.49 -42.55 -7.11
N GLN A 642 -46.06 -41.80 -6.09
CA GLN A 642 -46.47 -42.03 -4.71
C GLN A 642 -47.96 -41.70 -4.46
N TYR A 643 -48.50 -40.66 -5.10
CA TYR A 643 -49.93 -40.37 -5.10
C TYR A 643 -50.73 -41.46 -5.81
N GLU A 644 -50.28 -41.93 -6.98
CA GLU A 644 -50.90 -43.04 -7.71
C GLU A 644 -50.92 -44.32 -6.86
N LYS A 645 -49.79 -44.68 -6.21
CA LYS A 645 -49.75 -45.82 -5.26
C LYS A 645 -50.63 -45.64 -4.02
N LYS A 646 -50.70 -44.43 -3.45
CA LYS A 646 -51.63 -44.14 -2.34
C LYS A 646 -53.09 -44.25 -2.78
N MET A 647 -53.43 -43.78 -4.00
CA MET A 647 -54.77 -43.90 -4.58
C MET A 647 -55.13 -45.35 -4.95
N GLU A 648 -54.14 -46.18 -5.28
CA GLU A 648 -54.30 -47.63 -5.49
C GLU A 648 -54.52 -48.35 -4.16
N GLN A 649 -53.73 -48.06 -3.12
CA GLN A 649 -53.93 -48.58 -1.77
C GLN A 649 -55.28 -48.14 -1.17
N LEU A 650 -55.69 -46.89 -1.34
CA LEU A 650 -57.01 -46.39 -0.91
C LEU A 650 -58.14 -47.12 -1.63
N ARG A 651 -58.02 -47.35 -2.96
CA ARG A 651 -59.00 -48.14 -3.71
C ARG A 651 -59.04 -49.60 -3.24
N TYR A 652 -57.90 -50.21 -2.97
CA TYR A 652 -57.82 -51.58 -2.47
C TYR A 652 -58.45 -51.73 -1.06
N ILE A 653 -58.17 -50.80 -0.15
CA ILE A 653 -58.80 -50.76 1.19
C ILE A 653 -60.31 -50.57 1.06
N HIS A 654 -60.76 -49.63 0.22
CA HIS A 654 -62.19 -49.40 -0.01
C HIS A 654 -62.89 -50.63 -0.64
N GLN A 655 -62.22 -51.34 -1.55
CA GLN A 655 -62.73 -52.58 -2.13
C GLN A 655 -62.84 -53.71 -1.09
N LEU A 656 -61.87 -53.85 -0.18
CA LEU A 656 -61.95 -54.78 0.95
C LEU A 656 -63.08 -54.42 1.93
N GLU A 657 -63.35 -53.13 2.12
CA GLU A 657 -64.43 -52.64 2.98
C GLU A 657 -65.82 -52.94 2.36
N ILE A 658 -65.96 -52.75 1.04
CA ILE A 658 -67.12 -53.21 0.27
C ILE A 658 -67.29 -54.74 0.41
N GLU A 659 -66.25 -55.53 0.12
CA GLU A 659 -66.31 -57.01 0.17
C GLU A 659 -66.66 -57.53 1.58
N LYS A 660 -66.21 -56.82 2.63
CA LYS A 660 -66.59 -57.13 4.02
C LYS A 660 -68.07 -56.85 4.27
N SER A 661 -68.60 -55.73 3.78
CA SER A 661 -70.03 -55.40 3.90
C SER A 661 -70.92 -56.37 3.12
N GLU A 662 -70.50 -56.82 1.93
CA GLU A 662 -71.22 -57.83 1.15
C GLU A 662 -71.30 -59.17 1.88
N LYS A 663 -70.21 -59.63 2.50
CA LYS A 663 -70.20 -60.87 3.31
C LYS A 663 -71.13 -60.79 4.53
N GLU A 664 -71.24 -59.62 5.15
CA GLU A 664 -72.14 -59.38 6.28
C GLU A 664 -73.62 -59.41 5.84
N ILE A 665 -73.94 -58.84 4.67
CA ILE A 665 -75.27 -58.92 4.03
C ILE A 665 -75.63 -60.36 3.66
N VAL A 666 -74.71 -61.11 3.04
CA VAL A 666 -74.94 -62.51 2.64
C VAL A 666 -75.22 -63.40 3.85
N LYS A 667 -74.50 -63.20 4.96
CA LYS A 667 -74.73 -63.96 6.20
C LYS A 667 -76.16 -63.78 6.72
N LEU A 668 -76.63 -62.53 6.79
CA LEU A 668 -77.99 -62.19 7.26
C LEU A 668 -79.10 -62.77 6.37
N ASN A 669 -78.86 -62.88 5.06
CA ASN A 669 -79.82 -63.50 4.14
C ASN A 669 -79.93 -65.02 4.31
N ASN A 670 -78.82 -65.73 4.54
CA ASN A 670 -78.84 -67.18 4.75
C ASN A 670 -79.59 -67.57 6.03
N GLU A 671 -79.34 -66.88 7.15
CA GLU A 671 -80.02 -67.12 8.44
C GLU A 671 -81.55 -66.96 8.32
N LYS A 672 -82.03 -66.08 7.42
CA LYS A 672 -83.45 -65.90 7.13
C LYS A 672 -84.05 -67.03 6.27
N LEU A 673 -83.29 -67.54 5.30
CA LEU A 673 -83.76 -68.49 4.31
C LEU A 673 -83.99 -69.90 4.90
N GLU A 674 -83.13 -70.34 5.82
CA GLU A 674 -83.24 -71.66 6.46
C GLU A 674 -84.56 -71.87 7.22
N GLN A 675 -85.07 -70.82 7.89
CA GLN A 675 -86.31 -70.92 8.67
C GLN A 675 -87.57 -71.12 7.79
N GLU A 676 -87.57 -70.58 6.57
CA GLU A 676 -88.73 -70.64 5.67
C GLU A 676 -88.85 -72.03 4.99
N VAL A 677 -87.73 -72.65 4.65
CA VAL A 677 -87.69 -74.00 4.03
C VAL A 677 -88.18 -75.09 4.99
N LEU A 678 -87.83 -75.00 6.28
CA LEU A 678 -88.20 -76.00 7.29
C LEU A 678 -89.71 -76.10 7.50
N LEU A 679 -90.43 -74.98 7.32
CA LEU A 679 -91.88 -74.90 7.54
C LEU A 679 -92.66 -75.49 6.35
N LYS A 680 -92.19 -75.26 5.12
CA LYS A 680 -92.84 -75.73 3.88
C LYS A 680 -92.74 -77.23 3.62
N THR A 681 -91.63 -77.86 3.98
CA THR A 681 -91.39 -79.30 3.73
C THR A 681 -92.36 -80.20 4.49
N LYS A 682 -92.77 -79.82 5.69
CA LYS A 682 -93.64 -80.62 6.56
C LYS A 682 -95.09 -80.72 6.05
N GLU A 683 -95.58 -79.74 5.31
CA GLU A 683 -96.96 -79.73 4.76
C GLU A 683 -97.11 -80.71 3.58
N LEU A 684 -96.11 -80.76 2.68
CA LEU A 684 -96.19 -81.50 1.42
C LEU A 684 -96.18 -83.04 1.57
N ALA A 685 -95.41 -83.56 2.54
CA ALA A 685 -95.25 -85.01 2.71
C ALA A 685 -96.56 -85.74 3.11
N SER A 686 -97.46 -85.05 3.81
CA SER A 686 -98.75 -85.63 4.25
C SER A 686 -99.73 -85.84 3.09
N ALA A 687 -99.74 -84.95 2.10
CA ALA A 687 -100.67 -85.00 0.98
C ALA A 687 -100.43 -86.22 0.07
N SER A 688 -99.17 -86.53 -0.23
CA SER A 688 -98.78 -87.61 -1.16
C SER A 688 -99.21 -89.01 -0.70
N MET A 689 -99.29 -89.25 0.62
CA MET A 689 -99.71 -90.56 1.17
C MET A 689 -101.15 -90.96 0.80
N LYS A 690 -102.00 -90.01 0.43
CA LYS A 690 -103.44 -90.26 0.20
C LYS A 690 -103.79 -90.64 -1.25
N LEU A 691 -102.86 -90.54 -2.19
CA LEU A 691 -103.14 -90.65 -3.63
C LEU A 691 -102.88 -92.03 -4.26
N LEU A 692 -102.20 -92.95 -3.56
CA LEU A 692 -101.55 -94.10 -4.21
C LEU A 692 -102.08 -95.49 -3.83
N GLU A 693 -103.05 -95.54 -2.91
CA GLU A 693 -103.80 -96.76 -2.58
C GLU A 693 -104.64 -97.27 -3.79
N ASN A 694 -104.83 -96.44 -4.81
CA ASN A 694 -105.78 -96.66 -5.91
C ASN A 694 -105.23 -97.28 -7.20
N SER A 695 -103.91 -97.31 -7.46
CA SER A 695 -103.36 -97.83 -8.74
C SER A 695 -103.15 -99.35 -8.76
N GLY A 696 -104.05 -100.08 -8.11
CA GLY A 696 -104.20 -101.52 -8.28
C GLY A 696 -104.94 -101.86 -9.58
N THR A 697 -105.70 -102.97 -9.52
CA THR A 697 -106.79 -103.38 -10.43
C THR A 697 -106.54 -103.51 -11.95
N LEU A 698 -105.92 -102.57 -12.66
CA LEU A 698 -106.02 -102.50 -14.13
C LEU A 698 -105.05 -103.40 -14.94
N VAL A 699 -103.82 -103.66 -14.47
CA VAL A 699 -102.79 -104.33 -15.32
C VAL A 699 -103.01 -105.84 -15.50
N LYS A 700 -103.76 -106.51 -14.60
CA LYS A 700 -104.02 -107.97 -14.71
C LYS A 700 -104.90 -108.35 -15.92
N VAL A 701 -105.69 -107.40 -16.44
CA VAL A 701 -106.63 -107.64 -17.54
C VAL A 701 -105.92 -107.70 -18.90
N ARG A 702 -104.79 -106.99 -19.02
CA ARG A 702 -104.16 -106.71 -20.32
C ARG A 702 -103.10 -107.75 -20.69
N ASP A 703 -103.62 -108.82 -21.28
CA ASP A 703 -102.97 -109.62 -22.32
C ASP A 703 -101.91 -110.62 -21.81
N GLU A 704 -102.20 -111.91 -21.60
CA GLU A 704 -103.28 -112.76 -22.14
C GLU A 704 -103.26 -112.87 -23.67
N LEU A 705 -103.84 -111.89 -24.39
CA LEU A 705 -103.80 -111.71 -25.82
C LEU A 705 -102.38 -111.68 -26.43
N ALA A 706 -102.03 -112.84 -27.01
CA ALA A 706 -101.39 -112.97 -28.33
C ALA A 706 -99.93 -112.43 -28.43
N LYS A 707 -98.88 -113.17 -28.08
CA LYS A 707 -98.65 -114.65 -28.06
C LYS A 707 -98.71 -115.38 -29.42
N LEU A 708 -98.78 -114.69 -30.56
CA LEU A 708 -98.92 -115.36 -31.88
C LEU A 708 -97.99 -114.75 -32.96
N GLU A 709 -97.30 -115.64 -33.69
CA GLU A 709 -96.50 -115.40 -34.90
C GLU A 709 -97.38 -115.50 -36.16
N ILE A 710 -96.99 -114.90 -37.31
CA ILE A 710 -97.40 -115.28 -38.71
C ILE A 710 -96.74 -114.34 -39.76
N GLY A 711 -96.74 -114.76 -41.03
CA GLY A 711 -96.13 -114.11 -42.21
C GLY A 711 -97.09 -113.32 -43.14
N GLU A 712 -96.93 -113.47 -44.47
CA GLU A 712 -96.81 -112.30 -45.37
C GLU A 712 -98.05 -111.84 -46.19
N GLU A 713 -99.13 -112.61 -46.35
CA GLU A 713 -100.34 -112.16 -47.10
C GLU A 713 -101.55 -111.88 -46.19
N GLU A 714 -101.37 -111.97 -44.87
CA GLU A 714 -102.44 -112.08 -43.87
C GLU A 714 -102.55 -110.81 -42.99
N ALA A 715 -102.07 -109.69 -43.52
CA ALA A 715 -102.14 -108.37 -42.92
C ALA A 715 -103.47 -107.66 -43.20
N SER A 716 -104.52 -107.96 -42.42
CA SER A 716 -105.63 -107.01 -42.21
C SER A 716 -106.30 -107.22 -40.85
N ASP A 717 -106.02 -106.30 -39.92
CA ASP A 717 -106.65 -106.12 -38.60
C ASP A 717 -106.50 -107.26 -37.57
N LEU A 718 -105.71 -107.21 -36.48
CA LEU A 718 -104.76 -106.25 -35.87
C LEU A 718 -105.27 -104.89 -35.34
N LYS A 719 -105.99 -104.09 -36.13
CA LYS A 719 -105.97 -102.62 -36.11
C LYS A 719 -107.23 -101.94 -35.60
N ARG A 720 -108.26 -102.66 -35.12
CA ARG A 720 -109.37 -102.07 -34.36
C ARG A 720 -109.43 -102.43 -32.87
N VAL A 721 -109.17 -103.67 -32.46
CA VAL A 721 -109.32 -104.05 -31.02
C VAL A 721 -108.03 -103.87 -30.24
N HIS A 722 -106.88 -104.21 -30.83
CA HIS A 722 -105.57 -103.80 -30.31
C HIS A 722 -105.34 -102.27 -30.42
N SER A 723 -106.29 -101.51 -30.99
CA SER A 723 -106.29 -100.04 -31.04
C SER A 723 -107.22 -99.36 -30.03
N LEU A 724 -107.93 -100.07 -29.14
CA LEU A 724 -108.78 -99.44 -28.10
C LEU A 724 -108.39 -99.86 -26.67
N LEU A 725 -108.11 -101.14 -26.42
CA LEU A 725 -107.53 -101.60 -25.12
C LEU A 725 -106.05 -101.21 -24.93
N LYS A 726 -105.44 -100.65 -25.98
CA LYS A 726 -104.11 -100.05 -25.98
C LYS A 726 -104.15 -98.52 -25.97
N ASP A 727 -105.30 -97.93 -26.33
CA ASP A 727 -105.49 -96.47 -26.40
C ASP A 727 -105.83 -95.87 -25.02
N VAL A 728 -106.06 -96.74 -24.04
CA VAL A 728 -106.27 -96.44 -22.61
C VAL A 728 -105.66 -97.65 -21.85
N GLU A 729 -104.40 -97.67 -21.40
CA GLU A 729 -103.44 -96.57 -21.21
C GLU A 729 -104.07 -95.42 -20.39
N LYS A 730 -103.41 -94.25 -20.30
CA LYS A 730 -104.05 -92.97 -19.97
C LYS A 730 -104.78 -92.93 -18.61
N ASN A 731 -104.41 -93.84 -17.69
CA ASN A 731 -103.62 -93.48 -16.50
C ASN A 731 -103.00 -94.71 -15.77
N SER A 732 -101.86 -95.22 -16.26
CA SER A 732 -101.05 -96.23 -15.54
C SER A 732 -100.15 -95.58 -14.48
N ALA A 733 -100.77 -95.12 -13.39
CA ALA A 733 -100.11 -94.30 -12.39
C ALA A 733 -99.08 -95.11 -11.54
N ASN A 734 -97.82 -94.62 -11.44
CA ASN A 734 -97.20 -94.16 -10.18
C ASN A 734 -95.70 -94.46 -9.91
N TRP A 735 -95.03 -95.51 -10.43
CA TRP A 735 -93.67 -95.84 -9.91
C TRP A 735 -92.55 -94.89 -10.36
N ASP A 736 -92.48 -94.47 -11.63
CA ASP A 736 -91.35 -93.65 -12.08
C ASP A 736 -91.43 -92.21 -11.57
N GLN A 737 -92.64 -91.69 -11.37
CA GLN A 737 -92.85 -90.38 -10.76
C GLN A 737 -92.44 -90.39 -9.27
N PHE A 738 -92.72 -91.50 -8.56
CA PHE A 738 -92.18 -91.74 -7.22
C PHE A 738 -90.65 -91.87 -7.26
N ALA A 739 -90.09 -92.71 -8.13
CA ALA A 739 -88.64 -92.96 -8.17
C ALA A 739 -87.85 -91.70 -8.54
N SER A 740 -88.38 -90.85 -9.43
CA SER A 740 -87.82 -89.54 -9.77
C SER A 740 -87.81 -88.60 -8.57
N HIS A 741 -88.96 -88.33 -7.94
CA HIS A 741 -89.02 -87.47 -6.76
C HIS A 741 -88.22 -88.05 -5.58
N PHE A 742 -88.19 -89.37 -5.45
CA PHE A 742 -87.41 -90.04 -4.42
C PHE A 742 -85.90 -89.82 -4.64
N ASP A 743 -85.39 -90.02 -5.86
CA ASP A 743 -83.97 -89.77 -6.16
C ASP A 743 -83.61 -88.29 -6.07
N GLU A 744 -84.48 -87.39 -6.52
CA GLU A 744 -84.26 -85.94 -6.42
C GLU A 744 -84.21 -85.45 -4.96
N LEU A 745 -84.94 -86.11 -4.06
CA LEU A 745 -84.92 -85.85 -2.61
C LEU A 745 -83.88 -86.67 -1.81
N ASN A 746 -83.24 -87.67 -2.44
CA ASN A 746 -82.29 -88.58 -1.78
C ASN A 746 -80.99 -88.72 -2.61
N ASP A 747 -80.49 -87.61 -3.17
CA ASP A 747 -79.21 -87.51 -3.90
C ASP A 747 -78.95 -88.63 -4.93
N GLY A 748 -79.95 -88.96 -5.74
CA GLY A 748 -79.84 -89.99 -6.78
C GLY A 748 -79.65 -91.40 -6.22
N PHE A 749 -80.18 -91.71 -5.03
CA PHE A 749 -79.99 -92.99 -4.33
C PHE A 749 -80.16 -94.23 -5.23
N LEU A 750 -81.29 -94.35 -5.94
CA LEU A 750 -81.59 -95.50 -6.79
C LEU A 750 -80.68 -95.52 -8.03
N ASN A 751 -80.35 -94.35 -8.58
CA ASN A 751 -79.37 -94.22 -9.66
C ASN A 751 -77.97 -94.67 -9.21
N LYS A 752 -77.47 -94.23 -8.04
CA LYS A 752 -76.20 -94.68 -7.43
C LYS A 752 -76.21 -96.18 -7.14
N LEU A 753 -77.29 -96.69 -6.54
CA LEU A 753 -77.44 -98.11 -6.21
C LEU A 753 -77.36 -98.97 -7.48
N LYS A 754 -77.97 -98.50 -8.57
CA LYS A 754 -78.03 -99.18 -9.86
C LYS A 754 -76.75 -99.02 -10.70
N SER A 755 -76.05 -97.89 -10.61
CA SER A 755 -74.76 -97.70 -11.28
C SER A 755 -73.69 -98.61 -10.66
N ASN A 756 -73.67 -98.69 -9.33
CA ASN A 756 -72.66 -99.45 -8.59
C ASN A 756 -72.99 -100.95 -8.56
N HIS A 757 -74.27 -101.31 -8.55
CA HIS A 757 -74.75 -102.69 -8.55
C HIS A 757 -75.77 -102.93 -9.67
N SER A 758 -75.27 -102.92 -10.90
CA SER A 758 -76.03 -103.14 -12.14
C SER A 758 -76.82 -104.46 -12.19
N GLY A 759 -76.52 -105.44 -11.33
CA GLY A 759 -77.27 -106.69 -11.14
C GLY A 759 -78.57 -106.59 -10.32
N LEU A 760 -78.92 -105.41 -9.80
CA LEU A 760 -80.18 -105.17 -9.08
C LEU A 760 -81.36 -104.99 -10.05
N SER A 761 -82.45 -105.72 -9.79
CA SER A 761 -83.69 -105.55 -10.54
C SER A 761 -84.48 -104.32 -10.09
N ARG A 762 -85.48 -103.91 -10.89
CA ARG A 762 -86.41 -102.84 -10.52
C ARG A 762 -87.22 -103.14 -9.24
N ASN A 763 -87.47 -104.42 -8.94
CA ASN A 763 -88.11 -104.83 -7.68
C ASN A 763 -87.12 -104.87 -6.51
N ASP A 764 -85.87 -105.25 -6.74
CA ASP A 764 -84.79 -105.09 -5.77
C ASP A 764 -84.69 -103.60 -5.37
N LEU A 765 -84.68 -102.69 -6.36
CA LEU A 765 -84.70 -101.23 -6.15
C LEU A 765 -85.96 -100.73 -5.43
N LYS A 766 -87.16 -101.23 -5.75
CA LYS A 766 -88.40 -100.92 -4.99
C LYS A 766 -88.26 -101.31 -3.52
N VAL A 767 -87.79 -102.52 -3.24
CA VAL A 767 -87.60 -103.00 -1.85
C VAL A 767 -86.51 -102.17 -1.17
N CYS A 768 -85.43 -101.81 -1.85
CA CYS A 768 -84.41 -100.90 -1.31
C CYS A 768 -84.97 -99.50 -0.99
N ALA A 769 -85.79 -98.90 -1.86
CA ALA A 769 -86.46 -97.62 -1.59
C ALA A 769 -87.37 -97.70 -0.36
N TYR A 770 -88.18 -98.76 -0.26
CA TYR A 770 -89.03 -98.97 0.92
C TYR A 770 -88.22 -99.21 2.20
N LEU A 771 -87.05 -99.86 2.11
CA LEU A 771 -86.15 -100.03 3.24
C LEU A 771 -85.43 -98.72 3.64
N LYS A 772 -85.05 -97.87 2.68
CA LYS A 772 -84.49 -96.52 2.91
C LYS A 772 -85.52 -95.59 3.57
N LEU A 773 -86.80 -95.75 3.23
CA LEU A 773 -87.94 -95.14 3.93
C LEU A 773 -88.33 -95.83 5.25
N ASN A 774 -87.51 -96.75 5.76
CA ASN A 774 -87.70 -97.48 7.02
C ASN A 774 -89.04 -98.24 7.15
N PHE A 775 -89.66 -98.66 6.03
CA PHE A 775 -90.86 -99.51 6.10
C PHE A 775 -90.54 -100.89 6.69
N THR A 776 -91.41 -101.37 7.58
CA THR A 776 -91.29 -102.70 8.17
C THR A 776 -91.55 -103.79 7.13
N THR A 777 -90.97 -104.98 7.32
CA THR A 777 -91.15 -106.14 6.43
C THR A 777 -92.64 -106.48 6.18
N LYS A 778 -93.51 -106.22 7.17
CA LYS A 778 -94.96 -106.46 7.07
C LYS A 778 -95.66 -105.45 6.16
N GLN A 779 -95.27 -104.17 6.19
CA GLN A 779 -95.76 -103.14 5.27
C GLN A 779 -95.28 -103.38 3.83
N ILE A 780 -94.00 -103.75 3.66
CA ILE A 780 -93.44 -104.09 2.34
C ILE A 780 -94.18 -105.28 1.72
N ALA A 781 -94.55 -106.28 2.52
CA ALA A 781 -95.33 -107.44 2.07
C ALA A 781 -96.69 -107.05 1.49
N GLN A 782 -97.43 -106.15 2.16
CA GLN A 782 -98.69 -105.61 1.64
C GLN A 782 -98.49 -104.79 0.36
N LEU A 783 -97.52 -103.86 0.33
CA LEU A 783 -97.26 -102.99 -0.83
C LEU A 783 -96.80 -103.74 -2.09
N GLN A 784 -96.09 -104.86 -1.92
CA GLN A 784 -95.66 -105.75 -3.01
C GLN A 784 -96.71 -106.84 -3.33
N ASN A 785 -97.76 -106.95 -2.52
CA ASN A 785 -98.77 -108.03 -2.57
C ASN A 785 -98.17 -109.45 -2.58
N ILE A 786 -97.19 -109.67 -1.70
CA ILE A 786 -96.51 -110.96 -1.48
C ILE A 786 -96.50 -111.31 0.02
N THR A 787 -96.24 -112.56 0.37
CA THR A 787 -96.16 -112.97 1.78
C THR A 787 -94.94 -112.34 2.47
N VAL A 788 -95.01 -112.16 3.79
CA VAL A 788 -93.88 -111.66 4.62
C VAL A 788 -92.64 -112.52 4.40
N ARG A 789 -92.81 -113.86 4.37
CA ARG A 789 -91.76 -114.83 4.01
C ARG A 789 -91.15 -114.57 2.62
N GLY A 790 -91.96 -114.14 1.66
CA GLY A 790 -91.52 -113.72 0.32
C GLY A 790 -90.63 -112.46 0.36
N VAL A 791 -90.93 -111.50 1.24
CA VAL A 791 -90.06 -110.33 1.47
C VAL A 791 -88.76 -110.75 2.15
N GLU A 792 -88.80 -111.64 3.14
CA GLU A 792 -87.59 -112.18 3.80
C GLU A 792 -86.67 -112.89 2.79
N ILE A 793 -87.23 -113.69 1.88
CA ILE A 793 -86.49 -114.32 0.78
C ILE A 793 -85.92 -113.26 -0.19
N HIS A 794 -86.67 -112.19 -0.49
CA HIS A 794 -86.15 -111.05 -1.27
C HIS A 794 -84.98 -110.36 -0.57
N ARG A 795 -85.05 -110.11 0.74
CA ARG A 795 -83.96 -109.54 1.55
C ARG A 795 -82.74 -110.46 1.56
N TYR A 796 -82.93 -111.77 1.69
CA TYR A 796 -81.84 -112.76 1.61
C TYR A 796 -81.17 -112.77 0.21
N ARG A 797 -81.94 -112.60 -0.87
CA ARG A 797 -81.41 -112.47 -2.24
C ARG A 797 -80.69 -111.13 -2.46
N LEU A 798 -81.27 -110.03 -2.02
CA LEU A 798 -80.63 -108.70 -2.00
C LEU A 798 -79.26 -108.77 -1.30
N ARG A 799 -79.20 -109.42 -0.14
CA ARG A 799 -77.95 -109.60 0.64
C ARG A 799 -76.92 -110.54 -0.03
N LYS A 800 -77.28 -111.27 -1.09
CA LYS A 800 -76.31 -111.98 -1.96
C LYS A 800 -75.91 -111.20 -3.21
N LYS A 801 -76.70 -110.19 -3.61
CA LYS A 801 -76.40 -109.31 -4.77
C LYS A 801 -75.62 -108.06 -4.38
N LEU A 802 -75.90 -107.53 -3.19
CA LEU A 802 -75.19 -106.43 -2.56
C LEU A 802 -74.04 -107.00 -1.70
N PRO A 803 -72.87 -106.35 -1.66
CA PRO A 803 -71.71 -106.80 -0.89
C PRO A 803 -71.85 -106.51 0.62
N VAL A 804 -72.97 -106.93 1.23
CA VAL A 804 -73.26 -106.68 2.64
C VAL A 804 -72.47 -107.66 3.51
N GLY A 805 -71.68 -107.13 4.45
CA GLY A 805 -70.91 -107.94 5.41
C GLY A 805 -71.78 -108.88 6.24
N LYS A 806 -71.20 -109.96 6.78
CA LYS A 806 -71.93 -110.97 7.58
C LYS A 806 -72.62 -110.38 8.82
N ASP A 807 -72.05 -109.31 9.38
CA ASP A 807 -72.53 -108.71 10.64
C ASP A 807 -73.31 -107.39 10.45
N GLN A 808 -73.35 -106.83 9.22
CA GLN A 808 -74.09 -105.59 8.91
C GLN A 808 -75.54 -105.89 8.47
N SER A 809 -76.51 -105.09 8.93
CA SER A 809 -77.89 -105.23 8.45
C SER A 809 -78.08 -104.64 7.05
N LEU A 810 -78.98 -105.24 6.26
CA LEU A 810 -79.29 -104.76 4.92
C LEU A 810 -79.88 -103.34 4.91
N SER A 811 -80.57 -102.93 5.98
CA SER A 811 -81.13 -101.57 6.06
C SER A 811 -80.04 -100.53 6.31
N ASP A 812 -79.05 -100.83 7.16
CA ASP A 812 -77.97 -99.89 7.50
C ASP A 812 -77.03 -99.68 6.30
N PHE A 813 -76.66 -100.77 5.62
CA PHE A 813 -75.90 -100.70 4.36
C PHE A 813 -76.61 -99.84 3.29
N LEU A 814 -77.94 -99.89 3.22
CA LEU A 814 -78.71 -99.04 2.31
C LEU A 814 -78.82 -97.59 2.82
N ASN A 815 -78.71 -97.34 4.12
CA ASN A 815 -78.68 -95.99 4.66
C ASN A 815 -77.35 -95.26 4.38
N GLU A 816 -76.25 -96.00 4.26
CA GLU A 816 -74.89 -95.50 3.96
C GLU A 816 -74.63 -95.09 2.49
N ILE A 817 -75.52 -95.44 1.55
CA ILE A 817 -75.45 -95.08 0.11
C ILE A 817 -76.30 -93.85 -0.22
#